data_AF-A0A517WQZ7-F1
#
_entry.id   AF-A0A517WQZ7-F1
#
_cell.length_a   1.000
_cell.length_b   1.000
_cell.length_c   1.000
_cell.angle_alpha   90.00
_cell.angle_beta   90.00
_cell.angle_gamma   90.00
#
_symmetry.space_group_name_H-M   'P 1'
#
loop_
_entity.id
_entity.type
_entity.pdbx_description
1 polymer ?
#
loop_
_entity_poly.entity_id
_entity_poly.type
_entity_poly.pdbx_seq_one_letter_code
_entity_poly.pdbx_strand_id
1 'polypeptide(L)'
;MFYFFISQRKTETDLRNFGNHPCFMTTSTTSISTASGELPEQTACSRKLRWLVYILLLAVTTGQGLAAILNSAPLQSANDRSRWCTIWSLVEEGTYAIDTINEQAGWSSIDKVRHEGHFYSTKPPLFPTLVAGLYWIIKTTTDLNLNQNLYDVSHIILVVVNLLPMIIALLLICAIVERYAHHDFTRYFVVISGCFATLLTPFLLTLNNHSIATSSAVFALYPFMRILLDQEQKKRYFLLAGFFAMFTCCNELPAALFGLIVFGLLFKANPRFTCFVFTPAALLPLVGFFVTNYAATGGWKPFYLYYGTEKYLFEYRGIPSYWKNPQGLDRSLDSPLVYFFHCTFGHHGIFSLSPIYLLTLLSWLFLSKFKANVLRPLLWISLVLTLILFGFYLSKTSNYNYGGNSSALRWMLWLTPFWLISMIPFLDLFSHKRWLQVFGSLCLIVSVFSANYPLHNPWRAPWIFTMFQQSGWINYNQRPPALDHPMTTWLFSIPEPTAETPEPFVEFTGPGIDGRLMKLTLTVKPSLENEASKNLRTIQVTRFLGTKEVESKQYTIDVVAFQAGKWPKVFLRWPHPEISQAEKNAAYRFFYGMPRPRKFNAGKIRHIFTPLRDDAFRCQLAASQVSVIVAANTESEKKLRYRKDLWLCDHIPFGIAKFETSVYDEQTNQLLNRQTFIVTNASGIGTIPAE
;
A
#
# COMPACT_ATOMS: atom_id res chain seq x y z
N MET A 1 -46.19 42.95 -12.03
CA MET A 1 -46.11 41.96 -13.14
C MET A 1 -45.50 40.68 -12.56
N PHE A 2 -46.22 39.66 -12.09
CA PHE A 2 -47.64 39.35 -11.99
C PHE A 2 -47.88 38.58 -10.66
N TYR A 3 -48.83 39.10 -9.86
CA TYR A 3 -49.66 38.61 -8.72
C TYR A 3 -49.47 37.20 -8.12
N PHE A 4 -49.24 36.99 -6.81
CA PHE A 4 -50.09 37.15 -5.58
C PHE A 4 -51.41 36.36 -5.56
N PHE A 5 -51.57 35.44 -4.59
CA PHE A 5 -52.83 35.25 -3.84
C PHE A 5 -52.60 34.64 -2.45
N ILE A 6 -52.95 35.41 -1.42
CA ILE A 6 -53.28 35.00 -0.06
C ILE A 6 -54.82 35.05 0.03
N SER A 7 -55.46 34.11 0.71
CA SER A 7 -56.80 34.30 1.24
C SER A 7 -56.96 33.62 2.60
N GLN A 8 -57.31 34.42 3.60
CA GLN A 8 -57.81 34.03 4.91
C GLN A 8 -59.34 33.92 4.91
N ARG A 9 -59.91 33.10 5.82
CA ARG A 9 -61.13 33.35 6.64
C ARG A 9 -61.27 32.20 7.66
N LYS A 10 -61.16 32.47 8.98
CA LYS A 10 -62.24 32.70 9.99
C LYS A 10 -63.26 31.54 10.08
N THR A 11 -63.16 30.66 11.09
CA THR A 11 -63.84 30.67 12.43
C THR A 11 -65.36 30.65 12.38
N GLU A 12 -65.97 29.56 12.85
CA GLU A 12 -67.14 29.59 13.75
C GLU A 12 -67.39 28.23 14.42
N THR A 13 -67.67 28.33 15.71
CA THR A 13 -68.13 27.34 16.70
C THR A 13 -69.56 26.88 16.43
N ASP A 14 -69.90 25.63 16.77
CA ASP A 14 -71.18 25.37 17.44
C ASP A 14 -71.18 24.07 18.28
N LEU A 15 -71.80 24.20 19.45
CA LEU A 15 -72.01 23.22 20.52
C LEU A 15 -73.52 22.93 20.61
N ARG A 16 -73.87 21.70 21.05
CA ARG A 16 -75.16 21.20 21.64
C ARG A 16 -75.77 20.04 20.85
N ASN A 17 -76.50 19.07 21.40
CA ASN A 17 -76.61 18.40 22.72
C ASN A 17 -77.78 17.38 22.56
N PHE A 18 -77.86 16.36 23.44
CA PHE A 18 -79.04 15.57 23.88
C PHE A 18 -79.50 14.22 23.24
N GLY A 19 -79.74 13.26 24.16
CA GLY A 19 -80.66 12.10 24.12
C GLY A 19 -79.96 10.73 24.31
N ASN A 20 -79.88 10.00 25.45
CA ASN A 20 -80.87 9.40 26.39
C ASN A 20 -82.00 8.64 25.67
N HIS A 21 -82.33 7.33 25.82
CA HIS A 21 -82.28 6.26 26.87
C HIS A 21 -82.49 4.84 26.19
N PRO A 22 -82.91 3.71 26.82
CA PRO A 22 -82.18 2.76 27.71
C PRO A 22 -82.41 1.23 27.39
N CYS A 23 -81.83 0.34 28.23
CA CYS A 23 -82.21 -1.07 28.57
C CYS A 23 -82.01 -2.17 27.49
N PHE A 24 -81.25 -3.25 27.71
CA PHE A 24 -81.64 -4.43 28.51
C PHE A 24 -80.43 -5.27 29.00
N MET A 25 -80.58 -5.85 30.19
CA MET A 25 -79.73 -6.88 30.79
C MET A 25 -79.79 -8.21 30.00
N THR A 26 -78.67 -8.96 29.97
CA THR A 26 -78.63 -10.32 30.53
C THR A 26 -77.19 -10.79 30.76
N THR A 27 -77.06 -11.52 31.86
CA THR A 27 -75.90 -12.02 32.59
C THR A 27 -75.13 -13.14 31.87
N SER A 28 -73.81 -13.19 32.05
CA SER A 28 -73.14 -14.43 32.48
C SER A 28 -71.72 -14.16 33.01
N THR A 29 -71.54 -14.58 34.25
CA THR A 29 -70.31 -14.70 35.03
C THR A 29 -69.27 -15.58 34.33
N THR A 30 -68.01 -15.15 34.28
CA THR A 30 -66.86 -16.07 34.38
C THR A 30 -65.60 -15.30 34.81
N SER A 31 -65.13 -15.66 36.00
CA SER A 31 -63.80 -15.51 36.58
C SER A 31 -62.77 -14.61 35.85
N ILE A 32 -62.42 -13.53 36.54
CA ILE A 32 -61.11 -12.88 36.43
C ILE A 32 -60.06 -13.91 36.87
N SER A 33 -59.36 -14.50 35.89
CA SER A 33 -58.09 -15.20 36.10
C SER A 33 -56.97 -14.24 35.68
N THR A 34 -56.25 -13.76 36.68
CA THR A 34 -54.97 -13.06 36.59
C THR A 34 -54.00 -13.75 35.63
N ALA A 35 -53.65 -13.10 34.52
CA ALA A 35 -52.45 -13.39 33.73
C ALA A 35 -51.63 -12.10 33.58
N SER A 36 -51.05 -11.68 34.70
CA SER A 36 -50.06 -10.61 34.78
C SER A 36 -48.74 -11.24 35.24
N GLY A 37 -47.74 -11.41 34.36
CA GLY A 37 -46.42 -11.84 34.84
C GLY A 37 -45.27 -12.17 33.86
N GLU A 38 -45.47 -12.68 32.64
CA GLU A 38 -44.36 -13.38 31.93
C GLU A 38 -43.54 -12.58 30.89
N LEU A 39 -43.85 -11.31 30.60
CA LEU A 39 -43.28 -10.58 29.45
C LEU A 39 -41.89 -9.89 29.65
N PRO A 40 -41.50 -9.37 30.83
CA PRO A 40 -40.21 -8.67 31.01
C PRO A 40 -39.00 -9.61 31.10
N GLU A 41 -39.18 -10.81 31.64
CA GLU A 41 -38.07 -11.70 32.00
C GLU A 41 -37.51 -12.47 30.78
N GLN A 42 -38.39 -12.92 29.88
CA GLN A 42 -38.00 -13.58 28.63
C GLN A 42 -37.25 -12.64 27.67
N THR A 43 -37.69 -11.39 27.56
CA THR A 43 -37.03 -10.38 26.72
C THR A 43 -35.66 -9.98 27.27
N ALA A 44 -35.52 -9.89 28.59
CA ALA A 44 -34.24 -9.68 29.26
C ALA A 44 -33.28 -10.88 29.09
N CYS A 45 -33.77 -12.11 29.21
CA CYS A 45 -33.00 -13.34 28.99
C CYS A 45 -32.46 -13.43 27.56
N SER A 46 -33.31 -13.17 26.56
CA SER A 46 -32.93 -13.13 25.15
C SER A 46 -31.84 -12.08 24.87
N ARG A 47 -31.97 -10.88 25.45
CA ARG A 47 -30.95 -9.83 25.30
C ARG A 47 -29.61 -10.22 25.95
N LYS A 48 -29.62 -10.81 27.15
CA LYS A 48 -28.39 -11.29 27.81
C LYS A 48 -27.66 -12.32 26.96
N LEU A 49 -28.40 -13.27 26.37
CA LEU A 49 -27.85 -14.27 25.47
C LEU A 49 -27.21 -13.64 24.22
N ARG A 50 -27.87 -12.64 23.59
CA ARG A 50 -27.27 -11.93 22.44
C ARG A 50 -25.97 -11.24 22.80
N TRP A 51 -25.92 -10.54 23.93
CA TRP A 51 -24.70 -9.89 24.39
C TRP A 51 -23.59 -10.89 24.74
N LEU A 52 -23.93 -12.07 25.27
CA LEU A 52 -22.96 -13.15 25.45
C LEU A 52 -22.36 -13.56 24.10
N VAL A 53 -23.19 -13.75 23.06
CA VAL A 53 -22.71 -14.05 21.70
C VAL A 53 -21.84 -12.92 21.16
N TYR A 54 -22.23 -11.65 21.34
CA TYR A 54 -21.39 -10.53 20.90
C TYR A 54 -20.04 -10.52 21.59
N ILE A 55 -20.00 -10.74 22.91
CA ILE A 55 -18.75 -10.81 23.66
C ILE A 55 -17.86 -11.95 23.14
N LEU A 56 -18.43 -13.11 22.82
CA LEU A 56 -17.69 -14.22 22.23
C LEU A 56 -17.11 -13.86 20.85
N LEU A 57 -17.90 -13.24 19.97
CA LEU A 57 -17.45 -12.80 18.64
C LEU A 57 -16.32 -11.75 18.76
N LEU A 58 -16.47 -10.80 19.69
CA LEU A 58 -15.47 -9.78 19.97
C LEU A 58 -14.20 -10.37 20.58
N ALA A 59 -14.31 -11.36 21.45
CA ALA A 59 -13.16 -12.06 22.04
C ALA A 59 -12.36 -12.80 20.95
N VAL A 60 -13.04 -13.51 20.04
CA VAL A 60 -12.39 -14.17 18.90
C VAL A 60 -11.72 -13.13 17.99
N THR A 61 -12.42 -12.05 17.66
CA THR A 61 -11.88 -10.96 16.81
C THR A 61 -10.64 -10.32 17.46
N THR A 62 -10.69 -10.10 18.77
CA THR A 62 -9.57 -9.54 19.56
C THR A 62 -8.38 -10.50 19.55
N GLY A 63 -8.61 -11.79 19.82
CA GLY A 63 -7.57 -12.81 19.81
C GLY A 63 -6.92 -12.95 18.43
N GLN A 64 -7.71 -12.98 17.36
CA GLN A 64 -7.21 -13.02 15.98
C GLN A 64 -6.41 -11.76 15.63
N GLY A 65 -6.92 -10.57 15.96
CA GLY A 65 -6.25 -9.30 15.70
C GLY A 65 -4.91 -9.18 16.45
N LEU A 66 -4.90 -9.58 17.73
CA LEU A 66 -3.67 -9.61 18.54
C LEU A 66 -2.66 -10.60 17.97
N ALA A 67 -3.08 -11.83 17.65
CA ALA A 67 -2.22 -12.82 17.04
C ALA A 67 -1.65 -12.35 15.70
N ALA A 68 -2.46 -11.71 14.86
CA ALA A 68 -2.02 -11.17 13.58
C ALA A 68 -0.97 -10.05 13.76
N ILE A 69 -1.18 -9.13 14.71
CA ILE A 69 -0.21 -8.08 15.03
C ILE A 69 1.12 -8.71 15.49
N LEU A 70 1.09 -9.61 16.47
CA LEU A 70 2.30 -10.21 17.06
C LEU A 70 3.09 -11.07 16.06
N ASN A 71 2.43 -11.61 15.03
CA ASN A 71 3.08 -12.38 13.95
C ASN A 71 3.43 -11.53 12.72
N SER A 72 3.15 -10.22 12.74
CA SER A 72 3.41 -9.34 11.60
C SER A 72 4.86 -8.85 11.58
N ALA A 73 5.46 -8.81 10.39
CA ALA A 73 6.69 -8.04 10.20
C ALA A 73 6.33 -6.53 10.22
N PRO A 74 7.09 -5.66 10.90
CA PRO A 74 6.91 -4.21 10.80
C PRO A 74 7.29 -3.70 9.40
N LEU A 75 6.94 -2.45 9.08
CA LEU A 75 7.45 -1.74 7.90
C LEU A 75 7.11 -2.41 6.54
N GLN A 76 5.95 -3.04 6.45
CA GLN A 76 5.59 -3.96 5.35
C GLN A 76 5.43 -3.29 3.98
N SER A 77 5.21 -1.98 3.94
CA SER A 77 5.09 -1.22 2.69
C SER A 77 5.71 0.16 2.78
N ALA A 78 5.99 0.77 1.63
CA ALA A 78 6.40 2.17 1.58
C ALA A 78 5.39 3.11 2.26
N ASN A 79 4.11 2.79 2.20
CA ASN A 79 3.04 3.60 2.79
C ASN A 79 3.11 3.62 4.32
N ASP A 80 3.31 2.45 4.90
CA ASP A 80 3.50 2.24 6.34
C ASP A 80 4.83 2.86 6.80
N ARG A 81 5.93 2.51 6.13
CA ARG A 81 7.29 3.04 6.41
C ARG A 81 7.34 4.56 6.44
N SER A 82 6.65 5.22 5.51
CA SER A 82 6.61 6.68 5.45
C SER A 82 6.09 7.32 6.74
N ARG A 83 5.13 6.68 7.44
CA ARG A 83 4.64 7.16 8.75
C ARG A 83 5.61 6.87 9.87
N TRP A 84 6.18 5.67 9.88
CA TRP A 84 7.20 5.27 10.86
C TRP A 84 8.45 6.14 10.80
N CYS A 85 8.90 6.53 9.60
CA CYS A 85 9.98 7.48 9.44
C CYS A 85 9.69 8.81 10.15
N THR A 86 8.47 9.36 10.01
CA THR A 86 8.08 10.59 10.73
C THR A 86 8.02 10.37 12.24
N ILE A 87 7.48 9.25 12.71
CA ILE A 87 7.43 8.92 14.14
C ILE A 87 8.82 8.85 14.74
N TRP A 88 9.72 8.15 14.07
CA TRP A 88 11.11 8.01 14.48
C TRP A 88 11.80 9.37 14.51
N SER A 89 11.70 10.16 13.43
CA SER A 89 12.43 11.44 13.32
C SER A 89 11.95 12.47 14.34
N LEU A 90 10.66 12.47 14.67
CA LEU A 90 10.13 13.35 15.72
C LEU A 90 10.68 13.01 17.11
N VAL A 91 10.88 11.73 17.43
CA VAL A 91 11.32 11.29 18.77
C VAL A 91 12.84 11.23 18.90
N GLU A 92 13.54 10.82 17.85
CA GLU A 92 14.99 10.62 17.85
C GLU A 92 15.75 11.90 17.46
N GLU A 93 15.16 12.74 16.60
CA GLU A 93 15.84 13.93 16.05
C GLU A 93 15.07 15.24 16.27
N GLY A 94 13.86 15.19 16.81
CA GLY A 94 13.05 16.39 17.04
C GLY A 94 12.60 17.11 15.77
N THR A 95 12.54 16.42 14.62
CA THR A 95 12.24 17.02 13.32
C THR A 95 11.24 16.20 12.50
N TYR A 96 10.55 16.86 11.56
CA TYR A 96 9.72 16.20 10.55
C TYR A 96 10.52 15.72 9.33
N ALA A 97 11.75 16.20 9.16
CA ALA A 97 12.65 15.71 8.12
C ALA A 97 13.00 14.25 8.40
N ILE A 98 13.01 13.41 7.37
CA ILE A 98 13.21 11.95 7.50
C ILE A 98 14.51 11.47 6.86
N ASP A 99 15.48 12.37 6.64
CA ASP A 99 16.69 12.10 5.85
C ASP A 99 17.47 10.90 6.41
N THR A 100 17.84 10.95 7.69
CA THR A 100 18.65 9.92 8.38
C THR A 100 17.99 8.55 8.33
N ILE A 101 16.74 8.45 8.80
CA ILE A 101 16.03 7.17 8.87
C ILE A 101 15.70 6.61 7.48
N ASN A 102 15.54 7.46 6.47
CA ASN A 102 15.29 7.01 5.11
C ASN A 102 16.52 6.38 4.43
N GLU A 103 17.73 6.66 4.91
CA GLU A 103 18.98 6.02 4.46
C GLU A 103 19.20 4.65 5.11
N GLN A 104 18.58 4.40 6.27
CA GLN A 104 18.68 3.11 6.95
C GLN A 104 18.04 1.99 6.12
N ALA A 105 18.77 0.88 5.99
CA ALA A 105 18.31 -0.31 5.28
C ALA A 105 16.97 -0.80 5.86
N GLY A 106 15.99 -1.04 4.99
CA GLY A 106 14.65 -1.49 5.37
C GLY A 106 13.65 -0.37 5.69
N TRP A 107 14.08 0.88 5.91
CA TRP A 107 13.21 2.01 6.26
C TRP A 107 12.81 2.89 5.07
N SER A 108 13.61 2.87 4.00
CA SER A 108 13.37 3.73 2.83
C SER A 108 11.95 3.59 2.23
N SER A 109 11.37 4.72 1.85
CA SER A 109 10.02 4.80 1.29
C SER A 109 9.97 5.58 -0.03
N ILE A 110 9.10 5.13 -0.94
CA ILE A 110 8.73 5.90 -2.15
C ILE A 110 7.67 6.98 -1.84
N ASP A 111 7.00 6.88 -0.69
CA ASP A 111 5.93 7.78 -0.26
C ASP A 111 6.53 9.01 0.47
N LYS A 112 7.50 9.66 -0.18
CA LYS A 112 8.22 10.85 0.33
C LYS A 112 8.28 11.97 -0.71
N VAL A 113 8.47 13.19 -0.23
CA VAL A 113 8.71 14.40 -1.03
C VAL A 113 10.06 15.00 -0.69
N ARG A 114 10.59 15.84 -1.57
CA ARG A 114 11.74 16.70 -1.29
C ARG A 114 11.31 18.15 -1.15
N HIS A 115 11.67 18.79 -0.04
CA HIS A 115 11.34 20.18 0.24
C HIS A 115 12.51 20.83 0.97
N GLU A 116 12.99 21.99 0.49
CA GLU A 116 14.05 22.78 1.13
C GLU A 116 15.30 21.96 1.49
N GLY A 117 15.71 21.06 0.59
CA GLY A 117 16.91 20.23 0.79
C GLY A 117 16.65 18.88 1.44
N HIS A 118 15.53 18.74 2.17
CA HIS A 118 15.22 17.60 3.03
C HIS A 118 14.11 16.69 2.49
N PHE A 119 14.11 15.44 2.93
CA PHE A 119 13.02 14.49 2.69
C PHE A 119 11.94 14.58 3.76
N TYR A 120 10.67 14.51 3.34
CA TYR A 120 9.52 14.46 4.24
C TYR A 120 8.54 13.37 3.83
N SER A 121 7.77 12.86 4.80
CA SER A 121 6.64 11.98 4.52
C SER A 121 5.58 12.67 3.66
N THR A 122 4.99 11.93 2.72
CA THR A 122 3.80 12.38 1.99
C THR A 122 2.52 12.33 2.83
N LYS A 123 2.55 11.70 4.01
CA LYS A 123 1.35 11.46 4.83
C LYS A 123 1.03 12.68 5.70
N PRO A 124 -0.26 13.02 5.91
CA PRO A 124 -0.61 14.09 6.83
C PRO A 124 0.01 13.84 8.23
N PRO A 125 0.66 14.85 8.82
CA PRO A 125 1.55 14.67 9.97
C PRO A 125 0.83 14.49 11.31
N LEU A 126 -0.46 14.87 11.42
CA LEU A 126 -1.19 14.79 12.69
C LEU A 126 -1.12 13.40 13.32
N PHE A 127 -1.51 12.36 12.58
CA PHE A 127 -1.54 11.00 13.13
C PHE A 127 -0.15 10.48 13.50
N PRO A 128 0.87 10.55 12.62
CA PRO A 128 2.25 10.25 13.00
C PRO A 128 2.75 11.03 14.23
N THR A 129 2.34 12.30 14.40
CA THR A 129 2.74 13.11 15.56
C THR A 129 2.13 12.58 16.86
N LEU A 130 0.85 12.19 16.83
CA LEU A 130 0.21 11.57 18.00
C LEU A 130 0.86 10.22 18.35
N VAL A 131 1.22 9.43 17.34
CA VAL A 131 1.92 8.15 17.54
C VAL A 131 3.36 8.37 18.00
N ALA A 132 4.03 9.43 17.58
CA ALA A 132 5.33 9.84 18.11
C ALA A 132 5.28 10.12 19.61
N GLY A 133 4.22 10.79 20.08
CA GLY A 133 3.99 10.95 21.53
C GLY A 133 3.86 9.61 22.27
N LEU A 134 3.14 8.64 21.69
CA LEU A 134 3.04 7.29 22.25
C LEU A 134 4.40 6.56 22.25
N TYR A 135 5.15 6.65 21.15
CA TYR A 135 6.49 6.07 21.06
C TYR A 135 7.44 6.68 22.10
N TRP A 136 7.40 8.01 22.28
CA TRP A 136 8.18 8.71 23.30
C TRP A 136 7.85 8.22 24.72
N ILE A 137 6.56 8.00 25.05
CA ILE A 137 6.16 7.42 26.34
C ILE A 137 6.73 6.02 26.52
N ILE A 138 6.61 5.15 25.50
CA ILE A 138 7.16 3.78 25.56
C ILE A 138 8.67 3.85 25.83
N LYS A 139 9.40 4.61 25.00
CA LYS A 139 10.85 4.75 25.10
C LYS A 139 11.30 5.28 26.47
N THR A 140 10.63 6.31 26.99
CA THR A 140 11.04 6.93 28.27
C THR A 140 10.65 6.13 29.51
N THR A 141 9.67 5.22 29.42
CA THR A 141 9.19 4.44 30.56
C THR A 141 9.73 3.01 30.60
N THR A 142 10.13 2.44 29.45
CA THR A 142 10.59 1.05 29.36
C THR A 142 11.97 0.87 28.73
N ASP A 143 12.60 1.96 28.26
CA ASP A 143 13.83 1.98 27.45
C ASP A 143 13.74 1.26 26.09
N LEU A 144 12.56 0.73 25.71
CA LEU A 144 12.34 0.09 24.41
C LEU A 144 12.30 1.14 23.29
N ASN A 145 13.08 0.92 22.21
CA ASN A 145 13.21 1.87 21.12
C ASN A 145 13.06 1.23 19.73
N LEU A 146 12.74 2.04 18.71
CA LEU A 146 12.55 1.54 17.33
C LEU A 146 13.85 1.09 16.64
N ASN A 147 15.03 1.45 17.17
CA ASN A 147 16.31 1.05 16.60
C ASN A 147 16.67 -0.39 16.97
N GLN A 148 16.44 -0.78 18.21
CA GLN A 148 16.83 -2.09 18.76
C GLN A 148 15.64 -3.04 18.93
N ASN A 149 14.45 -2.51 19.24
CA ASN A 149 13.23 -3.26 19.58
C ASN A 149 12.10 -3.00 18.57
N LEU A 150 12.43 -2.92 17.28
CA LEU A 150 11.48 -2.55 16.22
C LEU A 150 10.18 -3.37 16.28
N TYR A 151 10.27 -4.70 16.42
CA TYR A 151 9.11 -5.57 16.49
C TYR A 151 8.23 -5.24 17.70
N ASP A 152 8.80 -5.33 18.91
CA ASP A 152 8.06 -5.14 20.16
C ASP A 152 7.39 -3.76 20.22
N VAL A 153 8.15 -2.70 19.94
CA VAL A 153 7.64 -1.32 20.00
C VAL A 153 6.54 -1.11 18.96
N SER A 154 6.74 -1.59 17.73
CA SER A 154 5.71 -1.44 16.69
C SER A 154 4.43 -2.20 17.03
N HIS A 155 4.54 -3.42 17.57
CA HIS A 155 3.38 -4.23 17.97
C HIS A 155 2.60 -3.60 19.11
N ILE A 156 3.29 -3.10 20.16
CA ILE A 156 2.66 -2.37 21.26
C ILE A 156 1.88 -1.17 20.72
N ILE A 157 2.50 -0.38 19.84
CA ILE A 157 1.85 0.78 19.22
C ILE A 157 0.61 0.33 18.42
N LEU A 158 0.72 -0.69 17.58
CA LEU A 158 -0.40 -1.18 16.75
C LEU A 158 -1.57 -1.70 17.61
N VAL A 159 -1.30 -2.36 18.74
CA VAL A 159 -2.35 -2.76 19.68
C VAL A 159 -3.10 -1.54 20.20
N VAL A 160 -2.39 -0.48 20.59
CA VAL A 160 -2.99 0.74 21.15
C VAL A 160 -3.72 1.56 20.10
N VAL A 161 -3.16 1.74 18.90
CA VAL A 161 -3.69 2.70 17.91
C VAL A 161 -4.65 2.06 16.89
N ASN A 162 -4.56 0.74 16.68
CA ASN A 162 -5.46 0.02 15.77
C ASN A 162 -6.42 -0.89 16.52
N LEU A 163 -5.91 -1.88 17.26
CA LEU A 163 -6.73 -2.96 17.81
C LEU A 163 -7.72 -2.45 18.87
N LEU A 164 -7.24 -1.68 19.85
CA LEU A 164 -8.09 -1.17 20.93
C LEU A 164 -9.22 -0.25 20.41
N PRO A 165 -8.96 0.77 19.56
CA PRO A 165 -10.02 1.55 18.93
C PRO A 165 -10.98 0.73 18.08
N MET A 166 -10.50 -0.32 17.41
CA MET A 166 -11.37 -1.21 16.64
C MET A 166 -12.32 -2.01 17.53
N ILE A 167 -11.87 -2.54 18.67
CA ILE A 167 -12.72 -3.27 19.62
C ILE A 167 -13.81 -2.35 20.18
N ILE A 168 -13.45 -1.12 20.57
CA ILE A 168 -14.42 -0.13 21.06
C ILE A 168 -15.42 0.21 19.94
N ALA A 169 -14.96 0.35 18.69
CA ALA A 169 -15.85 0.60 17.56
C ALA A 169 -16.83 -0.56 17.34
N LEU A 170 -16.36 -1.81 17.39
CA LEU A 170 -17.24 -2.99 17.26
C LEU A 170 -18.24 -3.10 18.42
N LEU A 171 -17.85 -2.75 19.65
CA LEU A 171 -18.79 -2.65 20.79
C LEU A 171 -19.90 -1.63 20.54
N LEU A 172 -19.55 -0.47 19.98
CA LEU A 172 -20.53 0.55 19.62
C LEU A 172 -21.42 0.10 18.45
N ILE A 173 -20.88 -0.65 17.47
CA ILE A 173 -21.70 -1.27 16.43
C ILE A 173 -22.69 -2.26 17.05
N CYS A 174 -22.27 -3.10 18.00
CA CYS A 174 -23.20 -3.98 18.73
C CYS A 174 -24.31 -3.19 19.43
N ALA A 175 -23.97 -2.07 20.07
CA ALA A 175 -24.94 -1.18 20.71
C ALA A 175 -25.90 -0.50 19.72
N ILE A 176 -25.42 -0.10 18.54
CA ILE A 176 -26.25 0.45 17.45
C ILE A 176 -27.21 -0.62 16.94
N VAL A 177 -26.68 -1.81 16.64
CA VAL A 177 -27.46 -2.92 16.09
C VAL A 177 -28.54 -3.38 17.05
N GLU A 178 -28.25 -3.53 18.35
CA GLU A 178 -29.26 -3.84 19.37
C GLU A 178 -30.40 -2.83 19.40
N ARG A 179 -30.07 -1.57 19.11
CA ARG A 179 -31.00 -0.46 19.24
C ARG A 179 -31.88 -0.25 18.01
N TYR A 180 -31.34 -0.48 16.81
CA TYR A 180 -32.02 -0.14 15.56
C TYR A 180 -32.41 -1.32 14.69
N ALA A 181 -31.82 -2.51 14.87
CA ALA A 181 -32.27 -3.71 14.19
C ALA A 181 -33.43 -4.36 14.96
N HIS A 182 -34.38 -4.96 14.24
CA HIS A 182 -35.57 -5.57 14.83
C HIS A 182 -35.44 -7.09 15.00
N HIS A 183 -34.79 -7.78 14.06
CA HIS A 183 -34.70 -9.24 14.05
C HIS A 183 -33.32 -9.75 14.48
N ASP A 184 -33.28 -10.88 15.18
CA ASP A 184 -32.03 -11.49 15.65
C ASP A 184 -31.11 -11.91 14.51
N PHE A 185 -31.67 -12.39 13.39
CA PHE A 185 -30.89 -12.66 12.18
C PHE A 185 -30.11 -11.43 11.72
N THR A 186 -30.79 -10.28 11.58
CA THR A 186 -30.16 -9.01 11.20
C THR A 186 -29.07 -8.62 12.19
N ARG A 187 -29.35 -8.77 13.48
CA ARG A 187 -28.41 -8.40 14.53
C ARG A 187 -27.12 -9.21 14.45
N TYR A 188 -27.24 -10.53 14.44
CA TYR A 188 -26.08 -11.41 14.32
C TYR A 188 -25.36 -11.22 12.99
N PHE A 189 -26.09 -11.08 11.88
CA PHE A 189 -25.49 -10.90 10.56
C PHE A 189 -24.58 -9.66 10.51
N VAL A 190 -25.05 -8.51 11.00
CA VAL A 190 -24.28 -7.25 10.98
C VAL A 190 -23.07 -7.32 11.92
N VAL A 191 -23.23 -7.90 13.13
CA VAL A 191 -22.12 -8.04 14.08
C VAL A 191 -21.05 -9.00 13.55
N ILE A 192 -21.45 -10.18 13.04
CA ILE A 192 -20.54 -11.14 12.41
C ILE A 192 -19.85 -10.49 11.20
N SER A 193 -20.58 -9.72 10.40
CA SER A 193 -20.01 -9.01 9.26
C SER A 193 -18.93 -8.02 9.70
N GLY A 194 -19.21 -7.19 10.71
CA GLY A 194 -18.24 -6.24 11.26
C GLY A 194 -16.99 -6.91 11.83
N CYS A 195 -17.15 -8.07 12.49
CA CYS A 195 -16.05 -8.82 13.09
C CYS A 195 -15.15 -9.51 12.04
N PHE A 196 -15.74 -10.15 11.02
CA PHE A 196 -15.01 -11.11 10.18
C PHE A 196 -15.07 -10.86 8.68
N ALA A 197 -16.02 -10.05 8.20
CA ALA A 197 -16.35 -9.95 6.78
C ALA A 197 -16.00 -8.59 6.16
N THR A 198 -15.27 -7.74 6.88
CA THR A 198 -14.79 -6.46 6.35
C THR A 198 -13.30 -6.53 6.07
N LEU A 199 -12.86 -5.86 5.01
CA LEU A 199 -11.43 -5.74 4.67
C LEU A 199 -10.65 -4.78 5.58
N LEU A 200 -11.21 -4.38 6.74
CA LEU A 200 -10.53 -3.55 7.73
C LEU A 200 -9.58 -4.34 8.62
N THR A 201 -9.94 -5.59 8.96
CA THR A 201 -9.18 -6.43 9.89
C THR A 201 -7.73 -6.65 9.45
N PRO A 202 -7.40 -6.87 8.15
CA PRO A 202 -6.01 -6.97 7.70
C PRO A 202 -5.19 -5.72 7.96
N PHE A 203 -5.81 -4.54 8.00
CA PHE A 203 -5.07 -3.29 8.21
C PHE A 203 -4.68 -3.08 9.67
N LEU A 204 -5.25 -3.83 10.62
CA LEU A 204 -4.89 -3.72 12.04
C LEU A 204 -3.40 -4.03 12.31
N LEU A 205 -2.78 -4.86 11.47
CA LEU A 205 -1.37 -5.26 11.61
C LEU A 205 -0.35 -4.28 11.02
N THR A 206 -0.79 -3.13 10.48
CA THR A 206 0.12 -2.12 9.90
C THR A 206 -0.27 -0.71 10.30
N LEU A 207 0.68 0.23 10.33
CA LEU A 207 0.36 1.62 10.66
C LEU A 207 -0.27 2.32 9.45
N ASN A 208 -1.54 2.64 9.58
CA ASN A 208 -2.33 3.19 8.49
C ASN A 208 -3.40 4.17 9.03
N ASN A 209 -3.88 5.06 8.17
CA ASN A 209 -4.91 6.03 8.53
C ASN A 209 -6.34 5.45 8.42
N HIS A 210 -6.54 4.36 7.66
CA HIS A 210 -7.86 3.79 7.39
C HIS A 210 -8.49 3.16 8.64
N SER A 211 -7.71 2.44 9.45
CA SER A 211 -8.19 1.81 10.69
C SER A 211 -8.66 2.86 11.68
N ILE A 212 -7.82 3.85 12.00
CA ILE A 212 -8.16 4.90 12.96
C ILE A 212 -9.28 5.82 12.45
N ALA A 213 -9.34 6.11 11.14
CA ALA A 213 -10.43 6.89 10.55
C ALA A 213 -11.77 6.15 10.65
N THR A 214 -11.78 4.84 10.39
CA THR A 214 -12.98 4.00 10.54
C THR A 214 -13.47 3.97 11.99
N SER A 215 -12.57 3.70 12.96
CA SER A 215 -12.94 3.69 14.37
C SER A 215 -13.48 5.05 14.81
N SER A 216 -12.84 6.13 14.39
CA SER A 216 -13.31 7.50 14.66
C SER A 216 -14.67 7.79 14.01
N ALA A 217 -14.91 7.27 12.81
CA ALA A 217 -16.21 7.40 12.15
C ALA A 217 -17.31 6.71 12.97
N VAL A 218 -17.05 5.54 13.56
CA VAL A 218 -17.98 4.88 14.49
C VAL A 218 -18.18 5.70 15.76
N PHE A 219 -17.10 6.24 16.33
CA PHE A 219 -17.16 7.09 17.53
C PHE A 219 -17.94 8.38 17.31
N ALA A 220 -17.98 8.89 16.08
CA ALA A 220 -18.82 10.01 15.68
C ALA A 220 -20.27 9.56 15.37
N LEU A 221 -20.43 8.45 14.66
CA LEU A 221 -21.73 7.91 14.24
C LEU A 221 -22.62 7.56 15.43
N TYR A 222 -22.07 6.91 16.46
CA TYR A 222 -22.84 6.54 17.64
C TYR A 222 -23.57 7.74 18.28
N PRO A 223 -22.88 8.78 18.80
CA PRO A 223 -23.55 9.95 19.38
C PRO A 223 -24.38 10.72 18.35
N PHE A 224 -23.93 10.79 17.08
CA PHE A 224 -24.69 11.44 16.00
C PHE A 224 -26.08 10.78 15.81
N MET A 225 -26.14 9.44 15.77
CA MET A 225 -27.40 8.71 15.70
C MET A 225 -28.25 8.91 16.95
N ARG A 226 -27.65 8.96 18.15
CA ARG A 226 -28.39 9.24 19.39
C ARG A 226 -29.06 10.62 19.36
N ILE A 227 -28.40 11.63 18.79
CA ILE A 227 -28.99 12.96 18.64
C ILE A 227 -30.05 12.96 17.54
N LEU A 228 -29.72 12.49 16.34
CA LEU A 228 -30.55 12.65 15.15
C LEU A 228 -31.78 11.74 15.16
N LEU A 229 -31.61 10.49 15.60
CA LEU A 229 -32.65 9.47 15.51
C LEU A 229 -33.46 9.36 16.80
N ASP A 230 -32.81 9.57 17.95
CA ASP A 230 -33.44 9.36 19.25
C ASP A 230 -33.79 10.67 19.95
N GLN A 231 -33.45 11.80 19.33
CA GLN A 231 -33.66 13.14 19.86
C GLN A 231 -32.99 13.36 21.22
N GLU A 232 -31.93 12.62 21.55
CA GLU A 232 -31.21 12.81 22.81
C GLU A 232 -30.25 13.99 22.76
N GLN A 233 -30.73 15.15 23.20
CA GLN A 233 -29.99 16.42 23.19
C GLN A 233 -28.98 16.55 24.36
N LYS A 234 -28.05 15.60 24.52
CA LYS A 234 -27.05 15.62 25.60
C LYS A 234 -25.74 16.25 25.14
N LYS A 235 -25.16 17.19 25.91
CA LYS A 235 -23.88 17.86 25.61
C LYS A 235 -22.76 16.88 25.23
N ARG A 236 -22.64 15.76 25.96
CA ARG A 236 -21.63 14.72 25.70
C ARG A 236 -21.68 14.17 24.28
N TYR A 237 -22.87 14.05 23.67
CA TYR A 237 -23.00 13.53 22.31
C TYR A 237 -22.53 14.57 21.28
N PHE A 238 -22.84 15.85 21.48
CA PHE A 238 -22.33 16.92 20.62
C PHE A 238 -20.81 17.03 20.70
N LEU A 239 -20.24 16.90 21.91
CA LEU A 239 -18.80 16.89 22.14
C LEU A 239 -18.12 15.75 21.38
N LEU A 240 -18.59 14.51 21.59
CA LEU A 240 -18.00 13.33 20.95
C LEU A 240 -18.20 13.34 19.43
N ALA A 241 -19.38 13.73 18.95
CA ALA A 241 -19.64 13.86 17.51
C ALA A 241 -18.73 14.91 16.87
N GLY A 242 -18.51 16.06 17.53
CA GLY A 242 -17.62 17.12 17.04
C GLY A 242 -16.18 16.67 16.93
N PHE A 243 -15.63 16.19 18.03
CA PHE A 243 -14.25 15.72 18.08
C PHE A 243 -14.00 14.61 17.06
N PHE A 244 -14.79 13.52 17.10
CA PHE A 244 -14.51 12.35 16.28
C PHE A 244 -14.85 12.55 14.80
N ALA A 245 -15.88 13.35 14.45
CA ALA A 245 -16.16 13.63 13.03
C ALA A 245 -14.99 14.40 12.40
N MET A 246 -14.45 15.41 13.07
CA MET A 246 -13.28 16.13 12.57
C MET A 246 -12.00 15.30 12.64
N PHE A 247 -11.83 14.45 13.64
CA PHE A 247 -10.70 13.54 13.70
C PHE A 247 -10.73 12.53 12.54
N THR A 248 -11.90 12.02 12.13
CA THR A 248 -12.05 11.26 10.88
C THR A 248 -11.61 12.09 9.67
N CYS A 249 -12.01 13.36 9.56
CA CYS A 249 -11.59 14.25 8.45
C CYS A 249 -10.07 14.45 8.40
N CYS A 250 -9.42 14.57 9.56
CA CYS A 250 -7.98 14.79 9.63
C CYS A 250 -7.17 13.54 9.25
N ASN A 251 -7.76 12.36 9.44
CA ASN A 251 -7.15 11.08 9.05
C ASN A 251 -7.52 10.65 7.62
N GLU A 252 -8.68 11.07 7.12
CA GLU A 252 -9.17 10.81 5.76
C GLU A 252 -9.70 12.11 5.14
N LEU A 253 -8.91 12.77 4.30
CA LEU A 253 -9.27 14.08 3.73
C LEU A 253 -10.65 14.08 3.05
N PRO A 254 -11.05 13.05 2.29
CA PRO A 254 -12.38 13.02 1.67
C PRO A 254 -13.53 12.91 2.68
N ALA A 255 -13.26 12.53 3.94
CA ALA A 255 -14.25 12.55 5.01
C ALA A 255 -14.62 13.98 5.47
N ALA A 256 -13.98 15.04 4.96
CA ALA A 256 -14.42 16.42 5.17
C ALA A 256 -15.91 16.63 4.87
N LEU A 257 -16.43 15.96 3.83
CA LEU A 257 -17.87 15.99 3.50
C LEU A 257 -18.73 15.39 4.63
N PHE A 258 -18.28 14.30 5.26
CA PHE A 258 -18.97 13.73 6.42
C PHE A 258 -18.99 14.73 7.59
N GLY A 259 -17.86 15.39 7.86
CA GLY A 259 -17.79 16.45 8.86
C GLY A 259 -18.80 17.58 8.62
N LEU A 260 -18.92 18.06 7.38
CA LEU A 260 -19.89 19.10 7.00
C LEU A 260 -21.35 18.64 7.15
N ILE A 261 -21.66 17.40 6.75
CA ILE A 261 -22.99 16.81 6.90
C ILE A 261 -23.37 16.73 8.38
N VAL A 262 -22.47 16.22 9.23
CA VAL A 262 -22.72 16.12 10.67
C VAL A 262 -22.93 17.51 11.27
N PHE A 263 -22.08 18.49 10.96
CA PHE A 263 -22.23 19.86 11.43
C PHE A 263 -23.59 20.45 11.03
N GLY A 264 -23.96 20.38 9.74
CA GLY A 264 -25.22 20.96 9.25
C GLY A 264 -26.46 20.32 9.88
N LEU A 265 -26.47 18.99 10.04
CA LEU A 265 -27.59 18.27 10.65
C LEU A 265 -27.69 18.52 12.15
N LEU A 266 -26.56 18.58 12.86
CA LEU A 266 -26.56 18.90 14.29
C LEU A 266 -26.89 20.37 14.54
N PHE A 267 -26.44 21.28 13.68
CA PHE A 267 -26.82 22.69 13.74
C PHE A 267 -28.33 22.85 13.58
N LYS A 268 -28.93 22.13 12.62
CA LYS A 268 -30.40 22.08 12.46
C LYS A 268 -31.11 21.50 13.69
N ALA A 269 -30.53 20.48 14.33
CA ALA A 269 -31.14 19.84 15.50
C ALA A 269 -31.04 20.71 16.77
N ASN A 270 -29.88 21.32 17.02
CA ASN A 270 -29.63 22.18 18.16
C ASN A 270 -28.46 23.14 17.88
N PRO A 271 -28.74 24.39 17.43
CA PRO A 271 -27.71 25.36 17.12
C PRO A 271 -26.80 25.69 18.32
N ARG A 272 -27.39 25.80 19.52
CA ARG A 272 -26.65 26.19 20.73
C ARG A 272 -25.59 25.17 21.11
N PHE A 273 -25.95 23.89 21.20
CA PHE A 273 -24.97 22.84 21.50
C PHE A 273 -24.01 22.60 20.34
N THR A 274 -24.45 22.83 19.11
CA THR A 274 -23.53 22.76 17.97
C THR A 274 -22.46 23.86 18.06
N CYS A 275 -22.83 25.12 18.25
CA CYS A 275 -21.88 26.22 18.35
C CYS A 275 -20.98 26.17 19.59
N PHE A 276 -21.51 25.82 20.75
CA PHE A 276 -20.77 25.94 22.02
C PHE A 276 -20.19 24.63 22.56
N VAL A 277 -20.52 23.48 21.97
CA VAL A 277 -20.00 22.18 22.43
C VAL A 277 -19.38 21.40 21.27
N PHE A 278 -20.11 21.21 20.17
CA PHE A 278 -19.58 20.51 19.00
C PHE A 278 -18.42 21.28 18.37
N THR A 279 -18.59 22.57 18.07
CA THR A 279 -17.58 23.36 17.34
C THR A 279 -16.25 23.44 18.10
N PRO A 280 -16.20 23.77 19.42
CA PRO A 280 -14.94 23.74 20.16
C PRO A 280 -14.27 22.36 20.16
N ALA A 281 -15.05 21.28 20.30
CA ALA A 281 -14.52 19.92 20.27
C ALA A 281 -14.00 19.53 18.88
N ALA A 282 -14.68 19.96 17.81
CA ALA A 282 -14.30 19.78 16.41
C ALA A 282 -13.03 20.57 16.05
N LEU A 283 -12.84 21.75 16.63
CA LEU A 283 -11.65 22.58 16.39
C LEU A 283 -10.37 21.92 16.92
N LEU A 284 -10.42 21.10 17.96
CA LEU A 284 -9.22 20.48 18.55
C LEU A 284 -8.42 19.64 17.53
N PRO A 285 -8.98 18.61 16.87
CA PRO A 285 -8.24 17.86 15.84
C PRO A 285 -7.93 18.70 14.59
N LEU A 286 -8.80 19.66 14.22
CA LEU A 286 -8.55 20.54 13.05
C LEU A 286 -7.35 21.45 13.28
N VAL A 287 -7.26 22.10 14.43
CA VAL A 287 -6.11 22.92 14.82
C VAL A 287 -4.86 22.05 14.86
N GLY A 288 -4.92 20.86 15.47
CA GLY A 288 -3.82 19.90 15.44
C GLY A 288 -3.38 19.54 14.02
N PHE A 289 -4.32 19.30 13.11
CA PHE A 289 -4.03 19.03 11.71
C PHE A 289 -3.30 20.19 11.03
N PHE A 290 -3.77 21.43 11.17
CA PHE A 290 -3.11 22.58 10.54
C PHE A 290 -1.77 22.92 11.19
N VAL A 291 -1.66 22.84 12.52
CA VAL A 291 -0.40 23.10 13.25
C VAL A 291 0.68 22.10 12.85
N THR A 292 0.36 20.81 12.82
CA THR A 292 1.34 19.79 12.43
C THR A 292 1.73 19.90 10.95
N ASN A 293 0.79 20.27 10.07
CA ASN A 293 1.12 20.57 8.66
C ASN A 293 2.01 21.81 8.53
N TYR A 294 1.74 22.86 9.29
CA TYR A 294 2.58 24.05 9.30
C TYR A 294 3.99 23.74 9.76
N ALA A 295 4.13 22.96 10.84
CA ALA A 295 5.41 22.52 11.35
C ALA A 295 6.19 21.63 10.36
N ALA A 296 5.51 20.78 9.58
CA ALA A 296 6.16 19.89 8.62
C ALA A 296 6.46 20.54 7.26
N THR A 297 5.64 21.50 6.81
CA THR A 297 5.65 22.00 5.43
C THR A 297 5.99 23.48 5.30
N GLY A 298 6.05 24.23 6.41
CA GLY A 298 6.10 25.69 6.42
C GLY A 298 4.77 26.36 5.99
N GLY A 299 3.71 25.58 5.71
CA GLY A 299 2.44 26.06 5.19
C GLY A 299 1.24 25.20 5.64
N TRP A 300 0.03 25.58 5.21
CA TRP A 300 -1.20 24.94 5.73
C TRP A 300 -1.65 23.77 4.84
N LYS A 301 -0.99 23.59 3.69
CA LYS A 301 -1.28 22.57 2.69
C LYS A 301 -0.44 21.32 2.98
N PRO A 302 -1.04 20.15 3.25
CA PRO A 302 -0.28 18.91 3.45
C PRO A 302 0.51 18.51 2.21
N PHE A 303 1.69 17.90 2.41
CA PHE A 303 2.53 17.39 1.31
C PHE A 303 1.77 16.47 0.37
N TYR A 304 0.83 15.66 0.87
CA TYR A 304 -0.05 14.83 0.06
C TYR A 304 -0.71 15.56 -1.13
N LEU A 305 -1.09 16.84 -0.96
CA LEU A 305 -1.75 17.65 -1.97
C LEU A 305 -0.78 18.33 -2.97
N TYR A 306 0.52 18.08 -2.84
CA TYR A 306 1.55 18.51 -3.79
C TYR A 306 1.84 17.43 -4.85
N TYR A 307 1.04 16.37 -4.92
CA TYR A 307 1.21 15.33 -5.93
C TYR A 307 1.28 15.92 -7.36
N GLY A 308 2.30 15.52 -8.11
CA GLY A 308 2.57 16.01 -9.47
C GLY A 308 3.39 17.30 -9.57
N THR A 309 3.81 17.89 -8.43
CA THR A 309 4.69 19.07 -8.41
C THR A 309 6.17 18.68 -8.28
N GLU A 310 7.07 19.66 -8.32
CA GLU A 310 8.51 19.50 -8.10
C GLU A 310 8.85 18.81 -6.77
N LYS A 311 8.00 18.94 -5.74
CA LYS A 311 8.18 18.24 -4.47
C LYS A 311 8.11 16.72 -4.61
N TYR A 312 7.32 16.21 -5.57
CA TYR A 312 7.23 14.79 -5.89
C TYR A 312 8.17 14.39 -7.02
N LEU A 313 8.40 15.28 -7.99
CA LEU A 313 9.14 15.02 -9.22
C LEU A 313 10.60 15.46 -9.12
N PHE A 314 11.28 15.03 -8.07
CA PHE A 314 12.68 15.38 -7.82
C PHE A 314 13.66 14.33 -8.34
N GLU A 315 14.93 14.72 -8.37
CA GLU A 315 16.07 13.84 -8.54
C GLU A 315 17.04 14.10 -7.40
N TYR A 316 17.57 13.04 -6.80
CA TYR A 316 18.52 13.14 -5.70
C TYR A 316 19.63 12.14 -5.90
N ARG A 317 20.87 12.63 -5.92
CA ARG A 317 22.08 11.83 -6.14
C ARG A 317 22.02 10.99 -7.43
N GLY A 318 21.56 11.58 -8.53
CA GLY A 318 21.32 10.88 -9.81
C GLY A 318 20.18 9.86 -9.79
N ILE A 319 19.36 9.80 -8.73
CA ILE A 319 18.22 8.88 -8.62
C ILE A 319 16.91 9.66 -8.77
N PRO A 320 16.12 9.43 -9.83
CA PRO A 320 14.80 10.04 -9.97
C PRO A 320 13.84 9.47 -8.92
N SER A 321 12.94 10.30 -8.41
CA SER A 321 11.86 9.83 -7.55
C SER A 321 11.00 8.77 -8.26
N TYR A 322 10.41 7.86 -7.49
CA TYR A 322 9.51 6.83 -8.02
C TYR A 322 8.37 7.44 -8.85
N TRP A 323 7.85 8.59 -8.42
CA TRP A 323 6.71 9.27 -9.03
C TRP A 323 7.04 9.95 -10.36
N LYS A 324 8.32 10.11 -10.74
CA LYS A 324 8.69 10.49 -12.12
C LYS A 324 8.35 9.39 -13.13
N ASN A 325 8.44 8.12 -12.72
CA ASN A 325 8.19 6.96 -13.58
C ASN A 325 7.49 5.84 -12.79
N PRO A 326 6.23 6.03 -12.38
CA PRO A 326 5.50 5.05 -11.56
C PRO A 326 5.42 3.70 -12.27
N GLN A 327 5.31 2.62 -11.50
CA GLN A 327 5.38 1.24 -12.00
C GLN A 327 4.10 0.47 -11.66
N GLY A 328 3.82 -0.59 -12.43
CA GLY A 328 2.69 -1.46 -12.15
C GLY A 328 1.34 -0.72 -12.16
N LEU A 329 0.53 -0.99 -11.13
CA LEU A 329 -0.77 -0.34 -10.91
C LEU A 329 -0.68 1.19 -10.82
N ASP A 330 0.43 1.72 -10.30
CA ASP A 330 0.59 3.16 -10.08
C ASP A 330 0.68 3.97 -11.38
N ARG A 331 0.85 3.30 -12.53
CA ARG A 331 0.83 3.95 -13.86
C ARG A 331 -0.56 4.41 -14.29
N SER A 332 -1.61 3.77 -13.75
CA SER A 332 -3.01 4.04 -14.08
C SER A 332 -3.28 4.14 -15.60
N LEU A 333 -3.02 3.05 -16.32
CA LEU A 333 -3.27 2.98 -17.77
C LEU A 333 -4.74 2.72 -18.13
N ASP A 334 -5.57 2.39 -17.14
CA ASP A 334 -6.95 2.00 -17.36
C ASP A 334 -7.84 3.23 -17.65
N SER A 335 -8.81 3.05 -18.54
CA SER A 335 -9.85 4.07 -18.77
C SER A 335 -10.71 4.25 -17.50
N PRO A 336 -11.36 5.41 -17.31
CA PRO A 336 -12.22 5.64 -16.14
C PRO A 336 -13.32 4.58 -15.94
N LEU A 337 -13.85 4.00 -17.03
CA LEU A 337 -14.86 2.94 -16.96
C LEU A 337 -14.28 1.60 -16.48
N VAL A 338 -13.11 1.21 -16.99
CA VAL A 338 -12.40 0.01 -16.52
C VAL A 338 -12.03 0.18 -15.05
N TYR A 339 -11.58 1.38 -14.68
CA TYR A 339 -11.27 1.73 -13.30
C TYR A 339 -12.49 1.61 -12.40
N PHE A 340 -13.63 2.17 -12.80
CA PHE A 340 -14.87 2.06 -12.05
C PHE A 340 -15.32 0.61 -11.88
N PHE A 341 -15.25 -0.20 -12.95
CA PHE A 341 -15.54 -1.63 -12.87
C PHE A 341 -14.64 -2.34 -11.86
N HIS A 342 -13.33 -2.09 -11.91
CA HIS A 342 -12.37 -2.70 -10.99
C HIS A 342 -12.48 -2.21 -9.55
N CYS A 343 -13.06 -1.03 -9.30
CA CYS A 343 -13.43 -0.56 -7.96
C CYS A 343 -14.77 -1.12 -7.43
N THR A 344 -15.64 -1.65 -8.30
CA THR A 344 -16.96 -2.16 -7.90
C THR A 344 -17.05 -3.68 -7.94
N PHE A 345 -16.86 -4.30 -9.10
CA PHE A 345 -17.01 -5.75 -9.31
C PHE A 345 -15.73 -6.47 -9.75
N GLY A 346 -14.69 -5.73 -10.14
CA GLY A 346 -13.43 -6.33 -10.58
C GLY A 346 -12.46 -6.60 -9.43
N HIS A 347 -11.15 -6.43 -9.70
CA HIS A 347 -10.12 -6.98 -8.81
C HIS A 347 -9.99 -6.29 -7.45
N HIS A 348 -10.24 -4.98 -7.34
CA HIS A 348 -10.34 -4.25 -6.06
C HIS A 348 -11.80 -3.94 -5.71
N GLY A 349 -12.74 -4.72 -6.24
CA GLY A 349 -14.16 -4.42 -6.20
C GLY A 349 -14.75 -4.53 -4.80
N ILE A 350 -15.47 -3.49 -4.36
CA ILE A 350 -16.20 -3.51 -3.08
C ILE A 350 -17.20 -4.68 -3.05
N PHE A 351 -17.91 -4.95 -4.14
CA PHE A 351 -18.92 -6.01 -4.20
C PHE A 351 -18.34 -7.40 -4.49
N SER A 352 -17.18 -7.47 -5.13
CA SER A 352 -16.53 -8.76 -5.43
C SER A 352 -15.71 -9.28 -4.26
N LEU A 353 -14.99 -8.39 -3.56
CA LEU A 353 -14.21 -8.75 -2.37
C LEU A 353 -15.03 -8.69 -1.08
N SER A 354 -16.13 -7.93 -1.03
CA SER A 354 -17.04 -7.91 0.12
C SER A 354 -18.50 -7.95 -0.32
N PRO A 355 -18.98 -9.09 -0.90
CA PRO A 355 -20.36 -9.24 -1.36
C PRO A 355 -21.45 -8.93 -0.33
N ILE A 356 -21.15 -8.92 0.98
CA ILE A 356 -22.09 -8.43 2.00
C ILE A 356 -22.63 -7.02 1.69
N TYR A 357 -21.86 -6.17 1.01
CA TYR A 357 -22.28 -4.82 0.64
C TYR A 357 -23.27 -4.78 -0.54
N LEU A 358 -23.54 -5.91 -1.21
CA LEU A 358 -24.70 -6.02 -2.09
C LEU A 358 -26.01 -5.80 -1.31
N LEU A 359 -26.06 -6.18 -0.04
CA LEU A 359 -27.21 -5.93 0.84
C LEU A 359 -27.36 -4.44 1.16
N THR A 360 -26.24 -3.73 1.31
CA THR A 360 -26.23 -2.26 1.42
C THR A 360 -26.73 -1.62 0.14
N LEU A 361 -26.27 -2.07 -1.03
CA LEU A 361 -26.75 -1.59 -2.33
C LEU A 361 -28.26 -1.80 -2.48
N LEU A 362 -28.76 -2.99 -2.13
CA LEU A 362 -30.19 -3.28 -2.14
C LEU A 362 -30.97 -2.36 -1.18
N SER A 363 -30.42 -2.05 -0.01
CA SER A 363 -31.04 -1.08 0.89
C SER A 363 -31.18 0.31 0.27
N TRP A 364 -30.18 0.77 -0.48
CA TRP A 364 -30.25 2.03 -1.23
C TRP A 364 -31.27 1.97 -2.38
N LEU A 365 -31.29 0.89 -3.16
CA LEU A 365 -32.25 0.73 -4.26
C LEU A 365 -33.70 0.68 -3.76
N PHE A 366 -33.92 0.20 -2.54
CA PHE A 366 -35.24 0.11 -1.91
C PHE A 366 -35.56 1.30 -0.99
N LEU A 367 -34.82 2.42 -1.09
CA LEU A 367 -35.03 3.65 -0.31
C LEU A 367 -36.50 4.12 -0.24
N SER A 368 -37.27 3.91 -1.33
CA SER A 368 -38.69 4.26 -1.41
C SER A 368 -39.59 3.44 -0.48
N LYS A 369 -39.18 2.22 -0.10
CA LYS A 369 -39.90 1.35 0.85
C LYS A 369 -39.64 1.72 2.31
N PHE A 370 -38.59 2.47 2.59
CA PHE A 370 -38.15 2.81 3.95
C PHE A 370 -38.57 4.21 4.39
N LYS A 371 -39.68 4.75 3.85
CA LYS A 371 -40.10 6.14 4.11
C LYS A 371 -40.28 6.46 5.60
N ALA A 372 -40.81 5.50 6.36
CA ALA A 372 -41.07 5.59 7.80
C ALA A 372 -39.96 4.95 8.66
N ASN A 373 -38.90 4.41 8.07
CA ASN A 373 -37.83 3.77 8.84
C ASN A 373 -36.92 4.83 9.48
N VAL A 374 -36.64 4.68 10.78
CA VAL A 374 -35.77 5.58 11.55
C VAL A 374 -34.37 5.73 10.93
N LEU A 375 -33.81 4.69 10.31
CA LEU A 375 -32.48 4.72 9.70
C LEU A 375 -32.44 5.42 8.33
N ARG A 376 -33.57 5.87 7.79
CA ARG A 376 -33.64 6.50 6.46
C ARG A 376 -32.67 7.68 6.26
N PRO A 377 -32.46 8.60 7.22
CA PRO A 377 -31.44 9.65 7.07
C PRO A 377 -30.04 9.07 6.87
N LEU A 378 -29.69 8.00 7.59
CA LEU A 378 -28.39 7.35 7.47
C LEU A 378 -28.22 6.63 6.12
N LEU A 379 -29.30 6.06 5.55
CA LEU A 379 -29.25 5.50 4.19
C LEU A 379 -28.88 6.57 3.15
N TRP A 380 -29.47 7.76 3.25
CA TRP A 380 -29.13 8.88 2.37
C TRP A 380 -27.71 9.38 2.57
N ILE A 381 -27.27 9.56 3.83
CA ILE A 381 -25.89 9.97 4.13
C ILE A 381 -24.89 8.96 3.55
N SER A 382 -25.12 7.67 3.80
CA SER A 382 -24.29 6.57 3.31
C SER A 382 -24.22 6.54 1.78
N LEU A 383 -25.36 6.68 1.09
CA LEU A 383 -25.43 6.74 -0.38
C LEU A 383 -24.71 7.96 -0.93
N VAL A 384 -24.99 9.16 -0.41
CA VAL A 384 -24.42 10.42 -0.88
C VAL A 384 -22.91 10.47 -0.67
N LEU A 385 -22.44 10.06 0.51
CA LEU A 385 -20.99 9.95 0.78
C LEU A 385 -20.33 8.98 -0.21
N THR A 386 -20.92 7.80 -0.41
CA THR A 386 -20.37 6.79 -1.33
C THR A 386 -20.28 7.32 -2.75
N LEU A 387 -21.36 7.92 -3.28
CA LEU A 387 -21.40 8.43 -4.65
C LEU A 387 -20.42 9.59 -4.88
N ILE A 388 -20.38 10.57 -3.97
CA ILE A 388 -19.50 11.73 -4.11
C ILE A 388 -18.03 11.30 -4.02
N LEU A 389 -17.69 10.40 -3.10
CA LEU A 389 -16.31 9.92 -3.00
C LEU A 389 -15.91 9.07 -4.20
N PHE A 390 -16.80 8.23 -4.73
CA PHE A 390 -16.55 7.53 -5.99
C PHE A 390 -16.26 8.52 -7.12
N GLY A 391 -17.09 9.56 -7.28
CA GLY A 391 -16.87 10.62 -8.27
C GLY A 391 -15.52 11.32 -8.08
N PHE A 392 -15.16 11.63 -6.83
CA PHE A 392 -13.87 12.21 -6.48
C PHE A 392 -12.68 11.32 -6.88
N TYR A 393 -12.71 10.02 -6.56
CA TYR A 393 -11.61 9.11 -6.92
C TYR A 393 -11.55 8.80 -8.42
N LEU A 394 -12.70 8.83 -9.12
CA LEU A 394 -12.73 8.71 -10.58
C LEU A 394 -12.20 9.96 -11.29
N SER A 395 -12.19 11.12 -10.63
CA SER A 395 -11.69 12.37 -11.24
C SER A 395 -10.18 12.41 -11.45
N LYS A 396 -9.41 11.60 -10.69
CA LYS A 396 -7.94 11.53 -10.79
C LYS A 396 -7.43 10.10 -10.61
N THR A 397 -7.82 9.20 -11.52
CA THR A 397 -7.45 7.77 -11.48
C THR A 397 -5.94 7.55 -11.38
N SER A 398 -5.12 8.43 -11.97
CA SER A 398 -3.65 8.40 -11.89
C SER A 398 -3.10 8.62 -10.49
N ASN A 399 -3.68 9.55 -9.74
CA ASN A 399 -3.24 9.85 -8.38
C ASN A 399 -3.69 8.78 -7.39
N TYR A 400 -4.85 8.17 -7.69
CA TYR A 400 -5.48 7.24 -6.80
C TYR A 400 -5.01 5.82 -7.09
N ASN A 401 -5.11 5.24 -8.28
CA ASN A 401 -4.55 3.91 -8.59
C ASN A 401 -5.10 2.70 -7.79
N TYR A 402 -6.42 2.66 -7.55
CA TYR A 402 -7.16 1.59 -6.84
C TYR A 402 -6.81 1.34 -5.37
N GLY A 403 -5.95 2.15 -4.78
CA GLY A 403 -5.45 1.97 -3.43
C GLY A 403 -4.00 1.53 -3.43
N GLY A 404 -3.34 1.52 -4.59
CA GLY A 404 -2.02 0.95 -4.79
C GLY A 404 -2.07 -0.57 -4.71
N ASN A 405 -0.91 -1.18 -4.48
CA ASN A 405 -0.80 -2.61 -4.21
C ASN A 405 -1.29 -2.93 -2.80
N SER A 406 -2.59 -3.11 -2.65
CA SER A 406 -3.33 -3.25 -1.39
C SER A 406 -4.42 -4.31 -1.55
N SER A 407 -4.76 -5.03 -0.48
CA SER A 407 -5.76 -6.10 -0.52
C SER A 407 -7.20 -5.59 -0.65
N ALA A 408 -7.38 -4.27 -0.62
CA ALA A 408 -8.65 -3.58 -0.69
C ALA A 408 -8.53 -2.21 -1.36
N LEU A 409 -9.67 -1.68 -1.83
CA LEU A 409 -9.85 -0.28 -2.21
C LEU A 409 -9.80 0.61 -0.95
N ARG A 410 -8.59 0.81 -0.44
CA ARG A 410 -8.35 1.21 0.95
C ARG A 410 -8.94 2.57 1.34
N TRP A 411 -9.02 3.54 0.44
CA TRP A 411 -9.59 4.86 0.79
C TRP A 411 -11.10 4.86 0.94
N MET A 412 -11.77 3.74 0.65
CA MET A 412 -13.19 3.57 0.91
C MET A 412 -13.48 2.84 2.21
N LEU A 413 -12.45 2.30 2.88
CA LEU A 413 -12.63 1.48 4.08
C LEU A 413 -13.28 2.25 5.23
N TRP A 414 -13.02 3.56 5.35
CA TRP A 414 -13.63 4.40 6.39
C TRP A 414 -15.16 4.52 6.27
N LEU A 415 -15.75 4.19 5.11
CA LEU A 415 -17.20 4.15 4.91
C LEU A 415 -17.87 2.85 5.40
N THR A 416 -17.08 1.83 5.75
CA THR A 416 -17.56 0.54 6.23
C THR A 416 -18.66 0.62 7.30
N PRO A 417 -18.56 1.44 8.37
CA PRO A 417 -19.63 1.51 9.36
C PRO A 417 -20.95 2.06 8.78
N PHE A 418 -20.89 2.97 7.82
CA PHE A 418 -22.09 3.46 7.13
C PHE A 418 -22.73 2.33 6.33
N TRP A 419 -21.93 1.51 5.64
CA TRP A 419 -22.44 0.39 4.85
C TRP A 419 -23.03 -0.72 5.71
N LEU A 420 -22.38 -1.08 6.83
CA LEU A 420 -22.86 -2.06 7.81
C LEU A 420 -24.19 -1.63 8.45
N ILE A 421 -24.34 -0.36 8.82
CA ILE A 421 -25.60 0.14 9.38
C ILE A 421 -26.68 0.21 8.30
N SER A 422 -26.30 0.57 7.07
CA SER A 422 -27.26 0.76 5.97
C SER A 422 -27.90 -0.52 5.47
N MET A 423 -27.32 -1.71 5.70
CA MET A 423 -27.97 -2.98 5.33
C MET A 423 -29.10 -3.39 6.29
N ILE A 424 -29.19 -2.80 7.50
CA ILE A 424 -30.17 -3.19 8.53
C ILE A 424 -31.63 -3.16 8.03
N PRO A 425 -32.14 -2.07 7.41
CA PRO A 425 -33.55 -2.02 7.00
C PRO A 425 -33.93 -3.08 5.98
N PHE A 426 -33.03 -3.39 5.05
CA PHE A 426 -33.24 -4.43 4.05
C PHE A 426 -33.23 -5.83 4.67
N LEU A 427 -32.25 -6.10 5.54
CA LEU A 427 -32.17 -7.36 6.27
C LEU A 427 -33.41 -7.57 7.14
N ASP A 428 -33.87 -6.56 7.89
CA ASP A 428 -35.05 -6.67 8.73
C ASP A 428 -36.33 -6.95 7.94
N LEU A 429 -36.50 -6.30 6.77
CA LEU A 429 -37.68 -6.48 5.94
C LEU A 429 -37.81 -7.91 5.40
N PHE A 430 -36.68 -8.58 5.13
CA PHE A 430 -36.64 -9.87 4.44
C PHE A 430 -36.01 -11.00 5.27
N SER A 431 -35.71 -10.77 6.54
CA SER A 431 -35.03 -11.70 7.45
C SER A 431 -35.70 -13.08 7.53
N HIS A 432 -37.02 -13.13 7.38
CA HIS A 432 -37.84 -14.34 7.41
C HIS A 432 -37.84 -15.11 6.07
N LYS A 433 -37.31 -14.54 4.98
CA LYS A 433 -37.26 -15.17 3.66
C LYS A 433 -36.01 -16.05 3.54
N ARG A 434 -36.21 -17.35 3.27
CA ARG A 434 -35.12 -18.32 3.08
C ARG A 434 -34.11 -17.91 2.01
N TRP A 435 -34.57 -17.34 0.89
CA TRP A 435 -33.67 -16.92 -0.18
C TRP A 435 -32.65 -15.87 0.30
N LEU A 436 -33.07 -14.93 1.16
CA LEU A 436 -32.18 -13.90 1.68
C LEU A 436 -31.19 -14.51 2.66
N GLN A 437 -31.63 -15.43 3.52
CA GLN A 437 -30.74 -16.11 4.46
C GLN A 437 -29.64 -16.88 3.72
N VAL A 438 -29.99 -17.60 2.65
CA VAL A 438 -29.03 -18.32 1.80
C VAL A 438 -28.10 -17.34 1.07
N PHE A 439 -28.66 -16.35 0.38
CA PHE A 439 -27.88 -15.35 -0.36
C PHE A 439 -26.93 -14.56 0.55
N GLY A 440 -27.44 -14.10 1.69
CA GLY A 440 -26.66 -13.40 2.70
C GLY A 440 -25.54 -14.27 3.28
N SER A 441 -25.81 -15.55 3.55
CA SER A 441 -24.79 -16.49 4.04
C SER A 441 -23.68 -16.72 3.02
N LEU A 442 -24.02 -16.87 1.73
CA LEU A 442 -23.02 -16.96 0.65
C LEU A 442 -22.18 -15.68 0.55
N CYS A 443 -22.83 -14.52 0.60
CA CYS A 443 -22.15 -13.23 0.58
C CYS A 443 -21.19 -13.10 1.78
N LEU A 444 -21.63 -13.53 2.96
CA LEU A 444 -20.85 -13.53 4.18
C LEU A 444 -19.62 -14.43 4.07
N ILE A 445 -19.78 -15.68 3.61
CA ILE A 445 -18.66 -16.64 3.45
C ILE A 445 -17.58 -16.09 2.52
N VAL A 446 -17.95 -15.55 1.36
CA VAL A 446 -16.99 -14.97 0.40
C VAL A 446 -16.30 -13.73 0.97
N SER A 447 -17.04 -12.90 1.71
CA SER A 447 -16.49 -11.70 2.35
C SER A 447 -15.51 -12.06 3.48
N VAL A 448 -15.84 -13.08 4.29
CA VAL A 448 -14.96 -13.61 5.34
C VAL A 448 -13.69 -14.20 4.73
N PHE A 449 -13.81 -14.98 3.66
CA PHE A 449 -12.65 -15.50 2.94
C PHE A 449 -11.76 -14.36 2.44
N SER A 450 -12.34 -13.35 1.79
CA SER A 450 -11.59 -12.21 1.24
C SER A 450 -10.91 -11.38 2.34
N ALA A 451 -11.57 -11.18 3.48
CA ALA A 451 -11.01 -10.50 4.64
C ALA A 451 -9.85 -11.27 5.28
N ASN A 452 -9.89 -12.60 5.27
CA ASN A 452 -8.83 -13.43 5.84
C ASN A 452 -7.74 -13.86 4.85
N TYR A 453 -7.95 -13.67 3.55
CA TYR A 453 -6.92 -13.99 2.54
C TYR A 453 -5.58 -13.24 2.77
N PRO A 454 -5.56 -11.94 3.11
CA PRO A 454 -4.33 -11.18 3.36
C PRO A 454 -3.87 -11.19 4.84
N LEU A 455 -4.16 -12.23 5.62
CA LEU A 455 -3.94 -12.31 7.09
C LEU A 455 -2.56 -11.87 7.59
N HIS A 456 -1.51 -11.97 6.77
CA HIS A 456 -0.13 -11.63 7.17
C HIS A 456 0.38 -10.31 6.59
N ASN A 457 -0.30 -9.74 5.58
CA ASN A 457 0.13 -8.51 4.92
C ASN A 457 -1.01 -7.90 4.09
N PRO A 458 -1.58 -6.73 4.47
CA PRO A 458 -2.60 -6.05 3.69
C PRO A 458 -2.06 -5.33 2.45
N TRP A 459 -0.74 -5.16 2.33
CA TRP A 459 -0.07 -4.48 1.22
C TRP A 459 0.31 -5.43 0.08
N ARG A 460 -0.68 -6.20 -0.37
CA ARG A 460 -0.58 -7.15 -1.48
C ARG A 460 -1.84 -7.12 -2.33
N ALA A 461 -1.72 -7.52 -3.58
CA ALA A 461 -2.88 -7.64 -4.45
C ALA A 461 -3.92 -8.64 -3.88
N PRO A 462 -5.23 -8.36 -4.04
CA PRO A 462 -6.29 -9.26 -3.62
C PRO A 462 -6.31 -10.54 -4.45
N TRP A 463 -7.00 -11.57 -3.97
CA TRP A 463 -7.06 -12.88 -4.64
C TRP A 463 -7.65 -12.78 -6.07
N ILE A 464 -8.65 -11.91 -6.29
CA ILE A 464 -9.24 -11.68 -7.62
C ILE A 464 -8.23 -11.06 -8.59
N PHE A 465 -7.39 -10.14 -8.12
CA PHE A 465 -6.31 -9.58 -8.95
C PHE A 465 -5.37 -10.69 -9.43
N THR A 466 -4.95 -11.55 -8.50
CA THR A 466 -4.04 -12.66 -8.83
C THR A 466 -4.70 -13.61 -9.83
N MET A 467 -5.98 -13.93 -9.64
CA MET A 467 -6.77 -14.75 -10.56
C MET A 467 -6.85 -14.12 -11.95
N PHE A 468 -7.20 -12.83 -12.05
CA PHE A 468 -7.29 -12.13 -13.33
C PHE A 468 -5.93 -12.06 -14.04
N GLN A 469 -4.85 -11.87 -13.29
CA GLN A 469 -3.50 -11.85 -13.85
C GLN A 469 -3.09 -13.23 -14.38
N GLN A 470 -3.39 -14.31 -13.66
CA GLN A 470 -3.12 -15.68 -14.08
C GLN A 470 -3.95 -16.08 -15.31
N SER A 471 -5.20 -15.63 -15.39
CA SER A 471 -6.06 -15.82 -16.56
C SER A 471 -5.70 -14.92 -17.75
N GLY A 472 -4.73 -14.01 -17.59
CA GLY A 472 -4.31 -13.07 -18.64
C GLY A 472 -5.30 -11.95 -18.93
N TRP A 473 -6.31 -11.74 -18.08
CA TRP A 473 -7.33 -10.68 -18.25
C TRP A 473 -6.78 -9.29 -17.94
N ILE A 474 -5.79 -9.20 -17.06
CA ILE A 474 -5.08 -7.98 -16.72
C ILE A 474 -3.58 -8.20 -16.84
N ASN A 475 -2.85 -7.15 -17.24
CA ASN A 475 -1.40 -7.18 -17.26
C ASN A 475 -0.82 -5.80 -16.94
N TYR A 476 -0.50 -5.60 -15.67
CA TYR A 476 0.19 -4.41 -15.18
C TYR A 476 1.73 -4.58 -15.17
N ASN A 477 2.25 -5.72 -15.60
CA ASN A 477 3.70 -5.96 -15.60
C ASN A 477 4.37 -5.17 -16.73
N GLN A 478 5.41 -4.42 -16.38
CA GLN A 478 6.25 -3.75 -17.37
C GLN A 478 7.37 -4.68 -17.82
N ARG A 479 7.42 -4.96 -19.12
CA ARG A 479 8.61 -5.56 -19.73
C ARG A 479 9.76 -4.54 -19.64
N PRO A 480 10.97 -4.99 -19.26
CA PRO A 480 12.15 -4.14 -19.36
C PRO A 480 12.29 -3.51 -20.74
N PRO A 481 12.88 -2.30 -20.86
CA PRO A 481 13.26 -1.77 -22.16
C PRO A 481 14.15 -2.78 -22.88
N ALA A 482 14.06 -2.83 -24.22
CA ALA A 482 14.96 -3.66 -25.00
C ALA A 482 16.41 -3.21 -24.81
N LEU A 483 17.36 -4.10 -25.08
CA LEU A 483 18.77 -3.72 -25.24
C LEU A 483 18.95 -3.15 -26.64
N ASP A 484 19.84 -2.18 -26.79
CA ASP A 484 20.11 -1.51 -28.08
C ASP A 484 20.62 -2.49 -29.15
N HIS A 485 21.35 -3.53 -28.71
CA HIS A 485 21.76 -4.64 -29.55
C HIS A 485 21.78 -5.97 -28.78
N PRO A 486 21.73 -7.13 -29.47
CA PRO A 486 21.90 -8.41 -28.84
C PRO A 486 23.25 -8.52 -28.11
N MET A 487 23.24 -8.95 -26.86
CA MET A 487 24.47 -9.15 -26.07
C MET A 487 24.85 -10.63 -25.99
N THR A 488 25.94 -10.99 -26.65
CA THR A 488 26.59 -12.31 -26.60
C THR A 488 27.80 -12.35 -25.65
N THR A 489 28.20 -11.18 -25.15
CA THR A 489 29.36 -11.00 -24.28
C THR A 489 28.97 -10.24 -23.02
N TRP A 490 29.82 -10.31 -21.98
CA TRP A 490 29.61 -9.51 -20.76
C TRP A 490 30.08 -8.05 -20.86
N LEU A 491 30.73 -7.67 -21.97
CA LEU A 491 31.04 -6.29 -22.30
C LEU A 491 29.89 -5.70 -23.11
N PHE A 492 29.52 -4.45 -22.85
CA PHE A 492 28.43 -3.78 -23.53
C PHE A 492 28.92 -3.03 -24.77
N SER A 493 30.03 -2.31 -24.64
CA SER A 493 30.62 -1.51 -25.71
C SER A 493 32.14 -1.74 -25.80
N ILE A 494 32.76 -1.27 -26.88
CA ILE A 494 34.21 -1.11 -26.98
C ILE A 494 34.45 0.40 -27.17
N PRO A 495 35.15 1.07 -26.25
CA PRO A 495 35.33 2.52 -26.32
C PRO A 495 36.24 2.90 -27.49
N GLU A 496 36.01 4.08 -28.06
CA GLU A 496 36.84 4.65 -29.12
C GLU A 496 37.94 5.52 -28.51
N PRO A 497 39.23 5.29 -28.83
CA PRO A 497 40.32 6.19 -28.44
C PRO A 497 40.11 7.60 -28.96
N THR A 498 40.31 8.60 -28.10
CA THR A 498 40.25 10.03 -28.47
C THR A 498 41.60 10.70 -28.20
N ALA A 499 41.78 11.93 -28.68
CA ALA A 499 43.01 12.70 -28.38
C ALA A 499 43.20 12.92 -26.86
N GLU A 500 42.11 13.07 -26.11
CA GLU A 500 42.12 13.28 -24.65
C GLU A 500 42.30 11.97 -23.88
N THR A 501 41.77 10.86 -24.40
CA THR A 501 41.88 9.51 -23.82
C THR A 501 42.37 8.54 -24.89
N PRO A 502 43.69 8.51 -25.19
CA PRO A 502 44.25 7.65 -26.23
C PRO A 502 44.25 6.17 -25.85
N GLU A 503 44.24 5.86 -24.55
CA GLU A 503 44.08 4.50 -24.02
C GLU A 503 42.87 4.43 -23.07
N PRO A 504 41.63 4.39 -23.59
CA PRO A 504 40.47 4.25 -22.75
C PRO A 504 40.55 2.99 -21.88
N PHE A 505 40.31 3.13 -20.58
CA PHE A 505 40.39 2.02 -19.63
C PHE A 505 39.25 2.03 -18.61
N VAL A 506 39.00 0.85 -18.05
CA VAL A 506 38.11 0.67 -16.90
C VAL A 506 38.73 -0.32 -15.92
N GLU A 507 38.57 -0.05 -14.64
CA GLU A 507 39.05 -0.87 -13.54
C GLU A 507 37.88 -1.32 -12.69
N PHE A 508 37.78 -2.64 -12.50
CA PHE A 508 36.82 -3.26 -11.61
C PHE A 508 37.50 -3.85 -10.41
N THR A 509 36.91 -3.65 -9.23
CA THR A 509 37.40 -4.23 -7.99
C THR A 509 36.29 -5.02 -7.30
N GLY A 510 36.66 -6.16 -6.71
CA GLY A 510 35.75 -7.03 -5.98
C GLY A 510 36.51 -8.12 -5.21
N PRO A 511 35.87 -8.80 -4.25
CA PRO A 511 36.50 -9.93 -3.56
C PRO A 511 36.69 -11.12 -4.52
N GLY A 512 37.83 -11.79 -4.40
CA GLY A 512 38.13 -13.08 -4.99
C GLY A 512 37.39 -14.22 -4.28
N ILE A 513 37.48 -15.43 -4.85
CA ILE A 513 36.91 -16.64 -4.24
C ILE A 513 37.60 -16.96 -2.90
N ASP A 514 38.87 -16.59 -2.76
CA ASP A 514 39.69 -16.72 -1.57
C ASP A 514 39.55 -15.52 -0.60
N GLY A 515 38.62 -14.60 -0.88
CA GLY A 515 38.37 -13.39 -0.08
C GLY A 515 39.38 -12.25 -0.31
N ARG A 516 40.45 -12.46 -1.08
CA ARG A 516 41.43 -11.41 -1.39
C ARG A 516 40.87 -10.44 -2.42
N LEU A 517 41.29 -9.18 -2.36
CA LEU A 517 40.88 -8.17 -3.33
C LEU A 517 41.38 -8.57 -4.73
N MET A 518 40.47 -8.72 -5.68
CA MET A 518 40.76 -8.89 -7.08
C MET A 518 40.50 -7.59 -7.82
N LYS A 519 41.41 -7.25 -8.72
CA LYS A 519 41.28 -6.10 -9.62
C LYS A 519 41.38 -6.59 -11.07
N LEU A 520 40.45 -6.13 -11.91
CA LEU A 520 40.38 -6.44 -13.33
C LEU A 520 40.41 -5.13 -14.10
N THR A 521 41.46 -4.90 -14.87
CA THR A 521 41.61 -3.74 -15.73
C THR A 521 41.42 -4.14 -17.20
N LEU A 522 40.57 -3.40 -17.91
CA LEU A 522 40.44 -3.49 -19.36
C LEU A 522 40.93 -2.17 -19.95
N THR A 523 41.85 -2.24 -20.92
CA THR A 523 42.41 -1.06 -21.58
C THR A 523 42.40 -1.27 -23.08
N VAL A 524 41.94 -0.29 -23.86
CA VAL A 524 42.14 -0.30 -25.31
C VAL A 524 43.57 0.16 -25.59
N LYS A 525 44.34 -0.66 -26.30
CA LYS A 525 45.71 -0.32 -26.70
C LYS A 525 45.74 0.28 -28.10
N PRO A 526 46.62 1.26 -28.35
CA PRO A 526 46.80 1.84 -29.67
C PRO A 526 47.30 0.75 -30.62
N SER A 527 46.74 0.69 -31.83
CA SER A 527 47.17 -0.29 -32.84
C SER A 527 48.57 0.09 -33.34
N LEU A 528 49.57 -0.74 -33.09
CA LEU A 528 50.93 -0.56 -33.59
C LEU A 528 51.09 -0.99 -35.06
N GLU A 529 50.11 -1.70 -35.63
CA GLU A 529 50.11 -2.16 -37.02
C GLU A 529 48.83 -1.73 -37.75
N ASN A 530 49.04 -0.99 -38.83
CA ASN A 530 48.13 -0.64 -39.93
C ASN A 530 46.91 0.25 -39.65
N GLU A 531 46.98 1.47 -40.19
CA GLU A 531 45.87 2.38 -40.53
C GLU A 531 44.80 1.77 -41.46
N ALA A 532 44.99 0.52 -41.92
CA ALA A 532 44.19 -0.12 -42.97
C ALA A 532 42.89 -0.80 -42.51
N SER A 533 42.53 -0.78 -41.22
CA SER A 533 41.27 -1.37 -40.74
C SER A 533 40.68 -0.60 -39.57
N LYS A 534 39.98 0.50 -39.86
CA LYS A 534 39.29 1.35 -38.87
C LYS A 534 38.41 0.56 -37.88
N ASN A 535 37.96 -0.65 -38.24
CA ASN A 535 37.04 -1.49 -37.48
C ASN A 535 37.69 -2.42 -36.43
N LEU A 536 39.03 -2.52 -36.38
CA LEU A 536 39.72 -3.39 -35.43
C LEU A 536 40.20 -2.61 -34.19
N ARG A 537 40.09 -3.22 -33.01
CA ARG A 537 40.62 -2.69 -31.74
C ARG A 537 41.24 -3.79 -30.90
N THR A 538 42.41 -3.51 -30.32
CA THR A 538 43.06 -4.43 -29.39
C THR A 538 42.76 -4.03 -27.96
N ILE A 539 42.20 -4.95 -27.18
CA ILE A 539 41.95 -4.77 -25.75
C ILE A 539 42.97 -5.57 -24.94
N GLN A 540 43.58 -4.95 -23.95
CA GLN A 540 44.38 -5.61 -22.94
C GLN A 540 43.53 -5.84 -21.68
N VAL A 541 43.56 -7.08 -21.18
CA VAL A 541 42.85 -7.53 -19.99
C VAL A 541 43.89 -7.94 -18.97
N THR A 542 44.01 -7.20 -17.89
CA THR A 542 44.97 -7.47 -16.82
C THR A 542 44.23 -7.78 -15.51
N ARG A 543 44.63 -8.87 -14.85
CA ARG A 543 44.11 -9.29 -13.54
C ARG A 543 45.18 -9.17 -12.48
N PHE A 544 44.81 -8.56 -11.37
CA PHE A 544 45.63 -8.41 -10.18
C PHE A 544 44.98 -9.11 -8.99
N LEU A 545 45.81 -9.71 -8.15
CA LEU A 545 45.44 -10.21 -6.83
C LEU A 545 46.17 -9.35 -5.80
N GLY A 546 45.44 -8.46 -5.13
CA GLY A 546 46.05 -7.32 -4.44
C GLY A 546 46.77 -6.41 -5.45
N THR A 547 48.05 -6.13 -5.20
CA THR A 547 48.90 -5.31 -6.10
C THR A 547 49.68 -6.14 -7.13
N LYS A 548 49.67 -7.48 -7.00
CA LYS A 548 50.45 -8.36 -7.88
C LYS A 548 49.68 -8.67 -9.16
N GLU A 549 50.28 -8.40 -10.31
CA GLU A 549 49.78 -8.85 -11.60
C GLU A 549 49.87 -10.38 -11.69
N VAL A 550 48.75 -11.03 -12.02
CA VAL A 550 48.64 -12.49 -12.12
C VAL A 550 48.48 -12.94 -13.56
N GLU A 551 47.80 -12.15 -14.38
CA GLU A 551 47.51 -12.49 -15.78
C GLU A 551 47.35 -11.19 -16.59
N SER A 552 47.99 -11.10 -17.76
CA SER A 552 47.69 -10.09 -18.76
C SER A 552 47.57 -10.73 -20.14
N LYS A 553 46.47 -10.41 -20.85
CA LYS A 553 46.14 -10.97 -22.16
C LYS A 553 45.64 -9.89 -23.09
N GLN A 554 45.98 -10.01 -24.38
CA GLN A 554 45.47 -9.10 -25.42
C GLN A 554 44.52 -9.82 -26.37
N TYR A 555 43.47 -9.13 -26.79
CA TYR A 555 42.47 -9.62 -27.73
C TYR A 555 42.19 -8.57 -28.80
N THR A 556 42.31 -8.94 -30.08
CA THR A 556 41.93 -8.10 -31.20
C THR A 556 40.48 -8.37 -31.59
N ILE A 557 39.67 -7.31 -31.62
CA ILE A 557 38.21 -7.35 -31.79
C ILE A 557 37.83 -6.58 -33.05
N ASP A 558 37.02 -7.21 -33.88
CA ASP A 558 36.23 -6.56 -34.92
C ASP A 558 35.01 -5.88 -34.27
N VAL A 559 35.10 -4.54 -34.12
CA VAL A 559 34.12 -3.73 -33.38
C VAL A 559 32.75 -3.76 -34.05
N VAL A 560 32.70 -3.77 -35.39
CA VAL A 560 31.43 -3.82 -36.14
C VAL A 560 30.73 -5.16 -35.90
N ALA A 561 31.46 -6.27 -35.97
CA ALA A 561 30.90 -7.58 -35.66
C ALA A 561 30.50 -7.72 -34.18
N PHE A 562 31.25 -7.12 -33.26
CA PHE A 562 30.93 -7.08 -31.83
C PHE A 562 29.62 -6.30 -31.58
N GLN A 563 29.51 -5.07 -32.08
CA GLN A 563 28.33 -4.21 -31.93
C GLN A 563 27.08 -4.81 -32.59
N ALA A 564 27.26 -5.57 -33.68
CA ALA A 564 26.18 -6.36 -34.30
C ALA A 564 25.73 -7.58 -33.46
N GLY A 565 26.29 -7.77 -32.26
CA GLY A 565 25.93 -8.86 -31.35
C GLY A 565 26.33 -10.25 -31.84
N LYS A 566 27.39 -10.36 -32.66
CA LYS A 566 27.92 -11.65 -33.11
C LYS A 566 28.65 -12.36 -31.97
N TRP A 567 28.85 -13.67 -32.11
CA TRP A 567 29.58 -14.45 -31.10
C TRP A 567 31.10 -14.19 -31.18
N PRO A 568 31.86 -14.39 -30.08
CA PRO A 568 33.32 -14.24 -30.04
C PRO A 568 34.08 -14.96 -31.16
N LYS A 569 33.61 -16.13 -31.60
CA LYS A 569 34.12 -16.84 -32.78
C LYS A 569 34.21 -15.95 -34.04
N VAL A 570 33.29 -15.00 -34.19
CA VAL A 570 33.12 -14.18 -35.38
C VAL A 570 33.88 -12.86 -35.25
N PHE A 571 33.86 -12.23 -34.08
CA PHE A 571 34.48 -10.91 -33.89
C PHE A 571 35.93 -10.96 -33.41
N LEU A 572 36.40 -12.06 -32.80
CA LEU A 572 37.80 -12.18 -32.41
C LEU A 572 38.67 -12.43 -33.64
N ARG A 573 39.76 -11.68 -33.72
CA ARG A 573 40.83 -11.84 -34.70
C ARG A 573 42.07 -12.33 -34.00
N TRP A 574 42.78 -13.21 -34.68
CA TRP A 574 43.96 -13.89 -34.13
C TRP A 574 45.19 -13.34 -34.85
N PRO A 575 46.17 -12.79 -34.12
CA PRO A 575 47.35 -12.18 -34.73
C PRO A 575 48.23 -13.21 -35.47
N HIS A 576 48.19 -14.48 -35.06
CA HIS A 576 48.94 -15.56 -35.70
C HIS A 576 48.03 -16.77 -35.99
N PRO A 577 48.25 -17.49 -37.11
CA PRO A 577 47.45 -18.67 -37.47
C PRO A 577 47.61 -19.86 -36.50
N GLU A 578 48.66 -19.89 -35.68
CA GLU A 578 49.06 -21.02 -34.83
C GLU A 578 48.44 -21.05 -33.41
N ILE A 579 47.40 -20.27 -33.13
CA ILE A 579 46.77 -20.26 -31.79
C ILE A 579 46.00 -21.56 -31.53
N SER A 580 46.28 -22.19 -30.38
CA SER A 580 45.71 -23.48 -29.99
C SER A 580 44.18 -23.39 -29.81
N GLN A 581 43.47 -24.50 -30.03
CA GLN A 581 42.02 -24.53 -29.82
C GLN A 581 41.65 -24.30 -28.34
N ALA A 582 42.51 -24.69 -27.40
CA ALA A 582 42.33 -24.47 -25.98
C ALA A 582 42.34 -22.97 -25.64
N GLU A 583 43.29 -22.21 -26.19
CA GLU A 583 43.37 -20.76 -26.01
C GLU A 583 42.18 -20.04 -26.66
N LYS A 584 41.77 -20.46 -27.87
CA LYS A 584 40.55 -19.95 -28.52
C LYS A 584 39.33 -20.17 -27.63
N ASN A 585 39.15 -21.37 -27.10
CA ASN A 585 38.04 -21.71 -26.21
C ASN A 585 38.08 -20.93 -24.88
N ALA A 586 39.26 -20.71 -24.32
CA ALA A 586 39.44 -19.89 -23.11
C ALA A 586 39.05 -18.42 -23.36
N ALA A 587 39.45 -17.84 -24.49
CA ALA A 587 39.03 -16.51 -24.90
C ALA A 587 37.51 -16.43 -25.10
N TYR A 588 36.92 -17.41 -25.78
CA TYR A 588 35.47 -17.48 -25.96
C TYR A 588 34.73 -17.50 -24.62
N ARG A 589 35.17 -18.34 -23.68
CA ARG A 589 34.60 -18.40 -22.32
C ARG A 589 34.74 -17.09 -21.56
N PHE A 590 35.89 -16.41 -21.68
CA PHE A 590 36.08 -15.09 -21.11
C PHE A 590 35.03 -14.10 -21.63
N PHE A 591 34.82 -14.01 -22.94
CA PHE A 591 33.84 -13.08 -23.51
C PHE A 591 32.40 -13.49 -23.24
N TYR A 592 32.04 -14.78 -23.28
CA TYR A 592 30.70 -15.24 -22.86
C TYR A 592 30.41 -14.81 -21.41
N GLY A 593 31.45 -14.77 -20.57
CA GLY A 593 31.32 -14.51 -19.13
C GLY A 593 30.56 -15.61 -18.39
N MET A 594 30.34 -16.77 -19.04
CA MET A 594 29.56 -17.90 -18.55
C MET A 594 30.22 -19.22 -18.98
N PRO A 595 29.97 -20.34 -18.28
CA PRO A 595 30.51 -21.65 -18.66
C PRO A 595 30.12 -22.13 -20.07
N ARG A 596 28.96 -21.68 -20.57
CA ARG A 596 28.41 -22.01 -21.89
C ARG A 596 27.87 -20.74 -22.56
N PRO A 597 27.90 -20.65 -23.90
CA PRO A 597 27.38 -19.51 -24.63
C PRO A 597 25.87 -19.34 -24.41
N ARG A 598 25.46 -18.19 -23.88
CA ARG A 598 24.05 -17.78 -23.81
C ARG A 598 23.96 -16.25 -23.82
N LYS A 599 23.01 -15.72 -24.60
CA LYS A 599 22.75 -14.28 -24.67
C LYS A 599 22.29 -13.72 -23.33
N PHE A 600 22.62 -12.46 -23.08
CA PHE A 600 22.07 -11.70 -21.96
C PHE A 600 20.69 -11.15 -22.34
N ASN A 601 19.74 -11.26 -21.41
CA ASN A 601 18.39 -10.73 -21.55
C ASN A 601 18.28 -9.37 -20.87
N ALA A 602 17.48 -8.48 -21.46
CA ALA A 602 17.22 -7.17 -20.92
C ALA A 602 16.51 -7.24 -19.56
N GLY A 603 16.94 -6.38 -18.64
CA GLY A 603 16.44 -6.24 -17.28
C GLY A 603 16.12 -4.79 -16.95
N LYS A 604 15.58 -4.57 -15.74
CA LYS A 604 15.07 -3.26 -15.32
C LYS A 604 16.19 -2.23 -15.17
N ILE A 605 15.84 -0.95 -15.31
CA ILE A 605 16.72 0.15 -14.95
C ILE A 605 16.98 0.15 -13.43
N ARG A 606 18.23 0.39 -13.06
CA ARG A 606 18.75 0.50 -11.71
C ARG A 606 19.65 1.72 -11.62
N HIS A 607 19.80 2.28 -10.44
CA HIS A 607 20.76 3.36 -10.19
C HIS A 607 21.81 2.81 -9.23
N ILE A 608 23.08 2.88 -9.62
CA ILE A 608 24.20 2.25 -8.90
C ILE A 608 25.21 3.32 -8.51
N PHE A 609 25.49 3.40 -7.22
CA PHE A 609 26.61 4.18 -6.71
C PHE A 609 27.93 3.44 -6.97
N THR A 610 28.95 4.19 -7.37
CA THR A 610 30.31 3.70 -7.55
C THR A 610 31.27 4.75 -6.98
N PRO A 611 32.52 4.39 -6.66
CA PRO A 611 33.53 5.35 -6.20
C PRO A 611 33.92 6.43 -7.22
N LEU A 612 33.44 6.35 -8.47
CA LEU A 612 33.79 7.32 -9.51
C LEU A 612 33.15 8.68 -9.29
N ARG A 613 31.97 8.75 -8.66
CA ARG A 613 31.23 10.00 -8.41
C ARG A 613 30.17 9.82 -7.31
N ASP A 614 29.71 10.93 -6.73
CA ASP A 614 28.69 10.93 -5.68
C ASP A 614 27.29 10.53 -6.17
N ASP A 615 26.98 10.88 -7.43
CA ASP A 615 25.72 10.59 -8.10
C ASP A 615 25.68 9.16 -8.64
N ALA A 616 24.56 8.47 -8.45
CA ALA A 616 24.37 7.14 -8.99
C ALA A 616 24.43 7.15 -10.53
N PHE A 617 25.02 6.12 -11.12
CA PHE A 617 24.91 5.84 -12.54
C PHE A 617 23.55 5.22 -12.84
N ARG A 618 22.84 5.76 -13.84
CA ARG A 618 21.67 5.09 -14.42
C ARG A 618 22.16 3.91 -15.25
N CYS A 619 21.78 2.71 -14.84
CA CYS A 619 22.19 1.47 -15.49
C CYS A 619 21.00 0.61 -15.91
N GLN A 620 21.09 -0.05 -17.06
CA GLN A 620 20.15 -1.13 -17.41
C GLN A 620 20.71 -2.46 -16.92
N LEU A 621 19.91 -3.23 -16.18
CA LEU A 621 20.31 -4.59 -15.81
C LEU A 621 20.27 -5.48 -17.06
N ALA A 622 21.24 -6.37 -17.23
CA ALA A 622 21.19 -7.46 -18.19
C ALA A 622 21.64 -8.76 -17.52
N ALA A 623 20.95 -9.87 -17.80
CA ALA A 623 21.17 -11.12 -17.08
C ALA A 623 21.26 -12.33 -18.02
N SER A 624 22.20 -13.23 -17.74
CA SER A 624 22.33 -14.53 -18.40
C SER A 624 22.43 -15.64 -17.36
N GLN A 625 21.89 -16.83 -17.66
CA GLN A 625 21.98 -17.99 -16.76
C GLN A 625 22.24 -19.27 -17.53
N VAL A 626 23.08 -20.18 -17.05
CA VAL A 626 23.26 -21.51 -17.66
C VAL A 626 23.38 -22.57 -16.58
N SER A 627 22.84 -23.75 -16.86
CA SER A 627 23.01 -24.93 -16.01
C SER A 627 24.12 -25.82 -16.54
N VAL A 628 24.96 -26.33 -15.64
CA VAL A 628 26.07 -27.23 -15.93
C VAL A 628 26.02 -28.40 -14.96
N ILE A 629 26.13 -29.62 -15.49
CA ILE A 629 26.28 -30.83 -14.69
C ILE A 629 27.78 -30.99 -14.40
N VAL A 630 28.14 -31.08 -13.11
CA VAL A 630 29.51 -31.36 -12.69
C VAL A 630 29.54 -32.79 -12.15
N ALA A 631 30.16 -33.69 -12.91
CA ALA A 631 30.47 -35.02 -12.43
C ALA A 631 31.78 -34.96 -11.63
N ALA A 632 31.70 -35.09 -10.31
CA ALA A 632 32.86 -35.28 -9.47
C ALA A 632 32.82 -36.71 -8.93
N ASN A 633 33.26 -37.69 -9.73
CA ASN A 633 33.60 -39.08 -9.36
C ASN A 633 32.80 -39.75 -8.21
N THR A 634 31.50 -39.48 -8.09
CA THR A 634 30.60 -40.03 -7.08
C THR A 634 29.22 -40.22 -7.70
N GLU A 635 28.42 -41.14 -7.16
CA GLU A 635 27.10 -41.55 -7.68
C GLU A 635 26.01 -40.45 -7.67
N SER A 636 26.35 -39.19 -7.31
CA SER A 636 25.41 -38.08 -7.29
C SER A 636 25.82 -36.97 -8.27
N GLU A 637 25.18 -36.94 -9.43
CA GLU A 637 25.30 -35.82 -10.37
C GLU A 637 24.84 -34.52 -9.72
N LYS A 638 25.73 -33.54 -9.58
CA LYS A 638 25.37 -32.20 -9.08
C LYS A 638 25.18 -31.24 -10.25
N LYS A 639 23.99 -30.66 -10.32
CA LYS A 639 23.62 -29.68 -11.35
C LYS A 639 23.74 -28.27 -10.76
N LEU A 640 24.63 -27.47 -11.34
CA LEU A 640 24.92 -26.10 -10.90
C LEU A 640 24.34 -25.08 -11.86
N ARG A 641 23.64 -24.08 -11.33
CA ARG A 641 23.10 -22.96 -12.10
C ARG A 641 23.99 -21.73 -11.92
N TYR A 642 24.69 -21.36 -12.98
CA TYR A 642 25.46 -20.13 -13.07
C TYR A 642 24.56 -18.99 -13.54
N ARG A 643 24.68 -17.82 -12.92
CA ARG A 643 23.99 -16.59 -13.31
C ARG A 643 25.00 -15.45 -13.34
N LYS A 644 24.96 -14.62 -14.37
CA LYS A 644 25.70 -13.36 -14.44
C LYS A 644 24.75 -12.21 -14.67
N ASP A 645 24.83 -11.21 -13.80
CA ASP A 645 24.09 -9.96 -13.85
C ASP A 645 25.06 -8.82 -14.17
N LEU A 646 24.69 -7.95 -15.12
CA LEU A 646 25.47 -6.82 -15.60
C LEU A 646 24.66 -5.54 -15.42
N TRP A 647 25.29 -4.48 -14.92
CA TRP A 647 24.70 -3.14 -14.85
C TRP A 647 25.33 -2.30 -15.95
N LEU A 648 24.61 -2.19 -17.06
CA LEU A 648 25.07 -1.55 -18.30
C LEU A 648 24.97 -0.03 -18.18
N CYS A 649 26.01 0.71 -18.54
CA CYS A 649 26.03 2.16 -18.47
C CYS A 649 26.94 2.78 -19.54
N ASP A 650 26.37 3.56 -20.44
CA ASP A 650 27.08 4.12 -21.60
C ASP A 650 28.15 5.15 -21.25
N HIS A 651 28.05 5.73 -20.05
CA HIS A 651 29.01 6.71 -19.55
C HIS A 651 30.33 6.08 -19.10
N ILE A 652 30.39 4.75 -18.92
CA ILE A 652 31.59 4.05 -18.44
C ILE A 652 32.24 3.33 -19.61
N PRO A 653 33.56 3.42 -19.82
CA PRO A 653 34.26 2.65 -20.83
C PRO A 653 33.91 1.16 -20.73
N PHE A 654 33.70 0.52 -21.88
CA PHE A 654 33.18 -0.86 -22.02
C PHE A 654 31.73 -1.09 -21.56
N GLY A 655 31.09 -0.04 -21.05
CA GLY A 655 29.66 0.05 -20.79
C GLY A 655 29.17 -0.72 -19.58
N ILE A 656 30.02 -1.01 -18.59
CA ILE A 656 29.68 -1.80 -17.40
C ILE A 656 30.05 -1.03 -16.13
N ALA A 657 29.06 -0.76 -15.27
CA ALA A 657 29.29 -0.14 -13.95
C ALA A 657 29.57 -1.16 -12.85
N LYS A 658 28.92 -2.33 -12.96
CA LYS A 658 28.98 -3.42 -11.99
C LYS A 658 28.65 -4.73 -12.71
N PHE A 659 29.27 -5.81 -12.28
CA PHE A 659 28.82 -7.15 -12.64
C PHE A 659 28.87 -8.09 -11.45
N GLU A 660 27.97 -9.07 -11.45
CA GLU A 660 27.87 -10.08 -10.40
C GLU A 660 27.75 -11.45 -11.05
N THR A 661 28.53 -12.41 -10.54
CA THR A 661 28.42 -13.81 -10.91
C THR A 661 27.98 -14.59 -9.68
N SER A 662 26.88 -15.33 -9.81
CA SER A 662 26.34 -16.18 -8.75
C SER A 662 26.22 -17.62 -9.22
N VAL A 663 26.55 -18.58 -8.35
CA VAL A 663 26.43 -20.01 -8.58
C VAL A 663 25.46 -20.58 -7.55
N TYR A 664 24.44 -21.26 -8.03
CA TYR A 664 23.44 -21.92 -7.20
C TYR A 664 23.52 -23.42 -7.41
N ASP A 665 23.26 -24.18 -6.35
CA ASP A 665 22.84 -25.57 -6.49
C ASP A 665 21.43 -25.57 -7.12
N GLU A 666 21.24 -26.31 -8.22
CA GLU A 666 19.99 -26.22 -8.98
C GLU A 666 18.82 -26.93 -8.31
N GLN A 667 19.09 -27.98 -7.52
CA GLN A 667 18.03 -28.75 -6.84
C GLN A 667 17.53 -28.02 -5.59
N THR A 668 18.45 -27.56 -4.76
CA THR A 668 18.14 -26.89 -3.48
C THR A 668 17.91 -25.39 -3.63
N ASN A 669 18.29 -24.80 -4.78
CA ASN A 669 18.29 -23.36 -5.04
C ASN A 669 19.19 -22.57 -4.05
N GLN A 670 20.10 -23.25 -3.35
CA GLN A 670 21.05 -22.65 -2.40
C GLN A 670 22.14 -21.89 -3.16
N LEU A 671 22.46 -20.66 -2.71
CA LEU A 671 23.58 -19.89 -3.23
C LEU A 671 24.90 -20.50 -2.71
N LEU A 672 25.74 -21.00 -3.62
CA LEU A 672 27.02 -21.62 -3.31
C LEU A 672 28.18 -20.61 -3.37
N ASN A 673 28.11 -19.69 -4.32
CA ASN A 673 29.13 -18.66 -4.50
C ASN A 673 28.50 -17.40 -5.10
N ARG A 674 28.92 -16.22 -4.64
CA ARG A 674 28.60 -14.93 -5.24
C ARG A 674 29.86 -14.08 -5.29
N GLN A 675 30.16 -13.57 -6.47
CA GLN A 675 31.27 -12.66 -6.70
C GLN A 675 30.78 -11.40 -7.38
N THR A 676 31.08 -10.25 -6.79
CA THR A 676 30.60 -8.95 -7.25
C THR A 676 31.79 -8.03 -7.51
N PHE A 677 31.82 -7.43 -8.69
CA PHE A 677 32.81 -6.44 -9.08
C PHE A 677 32.12 -5.13 -9.42
N ILE A 678 32.67 -4.02 -8.93
CA ILE A 678 32.17 -2.66 -9.18
C ILE A 678 33.32 -1.86 -9.78
N VAL A 679 32.99 -0.93 -10.68
CA VAL A 679 34.00 -0.02 -11.24
C VAL A 679 34.56 0.88 -10.14
N THR A 680 35.87 1.03 -10.09
CA THR A 680 36.57 1.86 -9.08
C THR A 680 37.43 2.95 -9.72
N ASN A 681 37.84 2.75 -10.96
CA ASN A 681 38.56 3.75 -11.76
C ASN A 681 38.20 3.60 -13.24
N ALA A 682 38.20 4.70 -14.00
CA ALA A 682 37.93 4.69 -15.44
C ALA A 682 38.49 5.95 -16.12
N SER A 683 38.90 5.83 -17.38
CA SER A 683 39.29 6.98 -18.20
C SER A 683 38.09 7.87 -18.53
N GLY A 684 38.30 9.19 -18.57
CA GLY A 684 37.29 10.16 -19.01
C GLY A 684 36.20 10.49 -17.98
N ILE A 685 36.31 9.95 -16.76
CA ILE A 685 35.43 10.25 -15.63
C ILE A 685 36.34 10.75 -14.51
N GLY A 686 36.17 11.98 -14.04
CA GLY A 686 36.97 12.53 -12.94
C GLY A 686 36.85 11.64 -11.70
N THR A 687 37.97 11.10 -11.22
CA THR A 687 38.01 10.33 -9.98
C THR A 687 37.84 11.29 -8.80
N ILE A 688 36.92 11.02 -7.88
CA ILE A 688 36.93 11.68 -6.57
C ILE A 688 38.23 11.23 -5.87
N PRO A 689 39.11 12.15 -5.43
CA PRO A 689 40.29 11.76 -4.66
C PRO A 689 39.82 11.05 -3.38
N ALA A 690 40.42 9.89 -3.09
CA ALA A 690 40.16 9.21 -1.83
C ALA A 690 40.65 10.09 -0.67
N GLU A 691 39.72 10.63 0.14
CA GLU A 691 40.03 11.22 1.44
C GLU A 691 40.37 10.16 2.49
#